data_AF-A0A3Q3LK81-F1
#
_entry.id   AF-A0A3Q3LK81-F1
#
_cell.length_a   1.000
_cell.length_b   1.000
_cell.length_c   1.000
_cell.angle_alpha   90.00
_cell.angle_beta   90.00
_cell.angle_gamma   90.00
#
_symmetry.space_group_name_H-M   'P 1'
#
loop_
_entity.id
_entity.type
_entity.pdbx_description
1 polymer ?
#
loop_
_entity_poly.entity_id
_entity_poly.type
_entity_poly.pdbx_seq_one_letter_code
_entity_poly.pdbx_strand_id
1 'polypeptide(L)'
;LYVDFCIKNFFFSHLQETLQQLIVMPLPNILCIAKDPLSGKTLPHIIHPLSEEMIEKIKLLDIMTQAAIVSHIQEVTHNQQNVLDLSWLEEGSELTHEELTPLSKTMAESLRQLIDQRDKASEVIVDLTQERDYLHSQQPQEGCRNLGMNSPDRGQKEKQHLSVELADTKAKLRKYRQELEEKTEHLMDSRHEVERQDQELQRLKQENQSLSCEARSVRVYRDEVDSLREKASRVDRLETELTRCKEKLNDVHFYKTRVEELREDNMTLMETKVLLEEQLTASRGRCDKLHTLEKDNLLLRAKIHDLEMERDNERRRLEELVEENMLLEIGQKQSMNESAHLGWELEQDVIVYISSSAAARKSLVHELNECVSSRVLKLEKENRELQASIERLKEDNHQLQEKQLHTQELDRENQSFSKKVRGALKGNTVILKPGPLLTEILKEKQMLERDIASFVDILLHVSNQISELESEKQHLSDAVASLQERAQSNNVARVREVETENRLLHQNITDTSSRLASLETQLKQANEESERLRERAGRCEEVEREAARLERKTLEKQVSSLEQEVHRLKRETEENQKELQRLDKQEAENGLLTKENLDLRCSLENVRSSSARLATLQEEHKESQRETQELQRRLETTREEAQGEKKRAERLELNVAALNQEKHRLEKEVQRSKEEREEVEREKQEVQAREEEVKREVEELKEDFNLSEFL
;
A
#
# COMPACT_ATOMS: atom_id res chain seq x y z
N LEU A 1 30.64 -58.54 -50.36
CA LEU A 1 29.49 -58.84 -49.48
C LEU A 1 29.90 -59.54 -48.18
N TYR A 2 30.48 -60.76 -48.19
CA TYR A 2 30.93 -61.37 -46.92
C TYR A 2 32.20 -60.72 -46.34
N VAL A 3 33.19 -60.42 -47.19
CA VAL A 3 34.37 -59.60 -46.84
C VAL A 3 33.94 -58.23 -46.29
N ASP A 4 32.88 -57.68 -46.87
CA ASP A 4 32.23 -56.43 -46.45
C ASP A 4 31.69 -56.53 -45.01
N PHE A 5 30.96 -57.61 -44.71
CA PHE A 5 30.41 -57.90 -43.39
C PHE A 5 31.51 -58.16 -42.33
N CYS A 6 32.57 -58.88 -42.69
CA CYS A 6 33.68 -59.19 -41.78
C CYS A 6 34.55 -57.96 -41.49
N ILE A 7 34.83 -57.13 -42.50
CA ILE A 7 35.60 -55.89 -42.34
C ILE A 7 34.82 -54.88 -41.53
N LYS A 8 33.51 -54.72 -41.79
CA LYS A 8 32.64 -53.85 -41.00
C LYS A 8 32.60 -54.28 -39.55
N ASN A 9 32.47 -55.58 -39.24
CA ASN A 9 32.51 -56.06 -37.86
C ASN A 9 33.88 -55.88 -37.17
N PHE A 10 34.99 -56.05 -37.90
CA PHE A 10 36.33 -55.81 -37.34
C PHE A 10 36.56 -54.34 -36.99
N PHE A 11 36.23 -53.42 -37.92
CA PHE A 11 36.32 -51.99 -37.66
C PHE A 11 35.35 -51.55 -36.57
N PHE A 12 34.15 -52.15 -36.53
CA PHE A 12 33.14 -51.87 -35.51
C PHE A 12 33.65 -52.17 -34.09
N SER A 13 34.25 -53.36 -33.85
CA SER A 13 34.74 -53.68 -32.51
C SER A 13 35.94 -52.82 -32.12
N HIS A 14 36.88 -52.57 -33.04
CA HIS A 14 38.07 -51.77 -32.74
C HIS A 14 37.74 -50.28 -32.52
N LEU A 15 36.86 -49.70 -33.35
CA LEU A 15 36.41 -48.31 -33.21
C LEU A 15 35.57 -48.13 -31.96
N GLN A 16 34.70 -49.09 -31.61
CA GLN A 16 33.85 -48.99 -30.42
C GLN A 16 34.64 -49.20 -29.11
N GLU A 17 35.51 -50.21 -29.04
CA GLU A 17 36.24 -50.53 -27.80
C GLU A 17 37.46 -49.64 -27.56
N THR A 18 38.12 -49.15 -28.62
CA THR A 18 39.39 -48.40 -28.50
C THR A 18 39.23 -46.90 -28.70
N LEU A 19 38.34 -46.50 -29.61
CA LEU A 19 38.13 -45.10 -30.01
C LEU A 19 36.77 -44.56 -29.56
N GLN A 20 35.97 -45.36 -28.85
CA GLN A 20 34.62 -45.02 -28.39
C GLN A 20 33.73 -44.48 -29.52
N GLN A 21 33.86 -45.03 -30.72
CA GLN A 21 33.12 -44.61 -31.90
C GLN A 21 32.25 -45.75 -32.42
N LEU A 22 30.96 -45.49 -32.58
CA LEU A 22 29.97 -46.44 -33.08
C LEU A 22 29.70 -46.19 -34.56
N ILE A 23 29.94 -47.19 -35.40
CA ILE A 23 29.64 -47.09 -36.83
C ILE A 23 28.14 -47.31 -37.04
N VAL A 24 27.45 -46.34 -37.63
CA VAL A 24 26.04 -46.42 -38.04
C VAL A 24 25.98 -46.38 -39.55
N MET A 25 25.82 -47.56 -40.16
CA MET A 25 25.75 -47.69 -41.61
C MET A 25 24.78 -48.79 -42.04
N PRO A 26 24.31 -48.78 -43.32
CA PRO A 26 23.39 -49.78 -43.82
C PRO A 26 23.98 -51.20 -43.76
N LEU A 27 23.19 -52.13 -43.26
CA LEU A 27 23.54 -53.55 -43.28
C LEU A 27 23.68 -54.04 -44.73
N PRO A 28 24.65 -54.92 -45.03
CA PRO A 28 24.77 -55.51 -46.36
C PRO A 28 23.48 -56.21 -46.78
N ASN A 29 23.14 -56.15 -48.07
CA ASN A 29 21.91 -56.73 -48.60
C ASN A 29 21.90 -58.26 -48.42
N ILE A 30 21.15 -58.73 -47.42
CA ILE A 30 21.05 -60.13 -47.02
C ILE A 30 20.42 -60.98 -48.12
N LEU A 31 19.54 -60.40 -48.95
CA LEU A 31 18.91 -61.11 -50.07
C LEU A 31 19.89 -61.38 -51.21
N CYS A 32 20.83 -60.46 -51.47
CA CYS A 32 21.92 -60.71 -52.41
C CYS A 32 22.82 -61.86 -51.92
N ILE A 33 23.05 -61.94 -50.60
CA ILE A 33 23.82 -63.02 -49.97
C ILE A 33 23.05 -64.35 -50.03
N ALA A 34 21.74 -64.33 -49.82
CA ALA A 34 20.88 -65.52 -49.82
C ALA A 34 20.57 -66.06 -51.23
N LYS A 35 20.55 -65.19 -52.26
CA LYS A 35 20.30 -65.56 -53.66
C LYS A 35 21.51 -66.19 -54.35
N ASP A 36 22.73 -65.90 -53.89
CA ASP A 36 23.95 -66.55 -54.39
C ASP A 36 24.91 -66.93 -53.23
N PRO A 37 24.56 -67.95 -52.44
CA PRO A 37 25.33 -68.38 -51.27
C PRO A 37 26.65 -69.09 -51.64
N LEU A 38 26.90 -69.37 -52.94
CA LEU A 38 27.98 -70.22 -53.43
C LEU A 38 28.92 -69.55 -54.44
N SER A 39 28.93 -68.21 -54.53
CA SER A 39 30.07 -67.47 -55.09
C SER A 39 31.27 -67.62 -54.15
N GLY A 40 31.95 -68.75 -54.30
CA GLY A 40 32.92 -69.29 -53.38
C GLY A 40 34.17 -68.43 -53.21
N LYS A 41 34.37 -67.95 -51.98
CA LYS A 41 35.48 -68.38 -51.12
C LYS A 41 35.17 -67.99 -49.67
N THR A 42 34.96 -69.04 -48.86
CA THR A 42 35.07 -69.11 -47.39
C THR A 42 34.09 -68.31 -46.54
N LEU A 43 32.88 -68.87 -46.45
CA LEU A 43 32.05 -68.94 -45.26
C LEU A 43 32.43 -70.24 -44.50
N PRO A 44 33.58 -70.28 -43.78
CA PRO A 44 33.49 -70.41 -42.32
C PRO A 44 34.73 -69.84 -41.59
N HIS A 45 34.70 -68.57 -41.19
CA HIS A 45 35.45 -68.06 -40.04
C HIS A 45 34.66 -66.92 -39.42
N ILE A 46 33.70 -67.26 -38.56
CA ILE A 46 32.92 -66.28 -37.80
C ILE A 46 33.34 -66.44 -36.34
N ILE A 47 33.79 -65.30 -35.78
CA ILE A 47 34.12 -65.02 -34.37
C ILE A 47 35.54 -65.45 -33.92
N HIS A 48 36.56 -64.68 -34.33
CA HIS A 48 37.74 -64.44 -33.49
C HIS A 48 38.31 -63.05 -33.86
N PRO A 49 38.65 -62.18 -32.89
CA PRO A 49 39.23 -60.86 -33.18
C PRO A 49 40.63 -61.00 -33.78
N LEU A 50 40.88 -60.40 -34.94
CA LEU A 50 42.09 -60.56 -35.76
C LEU A 50 43.02 -59.34 -35.61
N SER A 51 44.25 -59.54 -35.15
CA SER A 51 45.30 -58.50 -35.03
C SER A 51 46.12 -58.34 -36.33
N GLU A 52 47.13 -57.46 -36.31
CA GLU A 52 47.99 -56.91 -37.40
C GLU A 52 48.31 -57.80 -38.62
N GLU A 53 48.29 -59.13 -38.48
CA GLU A 53 48.43 -60.12 -39.57
C GLU A 53 47.44 -59.92 -40.75
N MET A 54 46.27 -59.33 -40.48
CA MET A 54 45.23 -59.12 -41.49
C MET A 54 45.63 -58.09 -42.56
N ILE A 55 46.42 -57.07 -42.20
CA ILE A 55 46.88 -56.04 -43.16
C ILE A 55 47.83 -56.67 -44.20
N GLU A 56 48.67 -57.61 -43.77
CA GLU A 56 49.51 -58.39 -44.68
C GLU A 56 48.68 -59.33 -45.57
N LYS A 57 47.64 -59.96 -45.03
CA LYS A 57 46.71 -60.81 -45.80
C LYS A 57 45.90 -60.00 -46.82
N ILE A 58 45.48 -58.77 -46.50
CA ILE A 58 44.79 -57.88 -47.43
C ILE A 58 45.71 -57.51 -48.60
N LYS A 59 47.00 -57.23 -48.33
CA LYS A 59 48.02 -56.96 -49.36
C LYS A 59 48.27 -58.13 -50.34
N LEU A 60 47.83 -59.35 -50.00
CA LEU A 60 47.90 -60.54 -50.85
C LEU A 60 46.63 -60.79 -51.70
N LEU A 61 45.54 -60.04 -51.46
CA LEU A 61 44.30 -60.13 -52.25
C LEU A 61 44.47 -59.53 -53.66
N ASP A 62 43.56 -59.85 -54.57
CA ASP A 62 43.55 -59.21 -55.90
C ASP A 62 43.24 -57.71 -55.80
N ILE A 63 43.75 -56.94 -56.76
CA ILE A 63 43.72 -55.47 -56.75
C ILE A 63 42.28 -54.93 -56.69
N MET A 64 41.31 -55.61 -57.31
CA MET A 64 39.92 -55.17 -57.29
C MET A 64 39.30 -55.36 -55.91
N THR A 65 39.57 -56.49 -55.26
CA THR A 65 39.15 -56.73 -53.88
C THR A 65 39.87 -55.80 -52.90
N GLN A 66 41.16 -55.53 -53.07
CA GLN A 66 41.89 -54.55 -52.28
C GLN A 66 41.29 -53.14 -52.43
N ALA A 67 41.01 -52.70 -53.66
CA ALA A 67 40.38 -51.41 -53.92
C ALA A 67 38.98 -51.31 -53.29
N ALA A 68 38.18 -52.39 -53.37
CA ALA A 68 36.88 -52.45 -52.71
C ALA A 68 37.01 -52.35 -51.18
N ILE A 69 37.99 -53.03 -50.58
CA ILE A 69 38.27 -52.94 -49.14
C ILE A 69 38.71 -51.52 -48.76
N VAL A 70 39.62 -50.91 -49.52
CA VAL A 70 40.06 -49.52 -49.31
C VAL A 70 38.89 -48.54 -49.41
N SER A 71 37.98 -48.75 -50.37
CA SER A 71 36.78 -47.91 -50.51
C SER A 71 35.87 -47.99 -49.29
N HIS A 72 35.71 -49.16 -48.67
CA HIS A 72 34.90 -49.31 -47.45
C HIS A 72 35.60 -48.75 -46.22
N ILE A 73 36.92 -48.86 -46.14
CA ILE A 73 37.71 -48.19 -45.08
C ILE A 73 37.61 -46.67 -45.23
N GLN A 74 37.68 -46.15 -46.47
CA GLN A 74 37.46 -44.73 -46.76
C GLN A 74 36.04 -44.30 -46.39
N GLU A 75 35.03 -45.13 -46.66
CA GLU A 75 33.63 -44.83 -46.31
C GLU A 75 33.43 -44.65 -44.80
N VAL A 76 34.07 -45.47 -43.96
CA VAL A 76 33.99 -45.35 -42.50
C VAL A 76 34.89 -44.23 -41.96
N THR A 77 36.03 -43.96 -42.59
CA THR A 77 37.02 -42.99 -42.08
C THR A 77 36.82 -41.56 -42.60
N HIS A 78 36.26 -41.36 -43.80
CA HIS A 78 36.04 -40.03 -44.39
C HIS A 78 34.60 -39.52 -44.22
N ASN A 79 33.63 -40.40 -43.97
CA ASN A 79 32.24 -39.99 -43.79
C ASN A 79 31.86 -39.97 -42.30
N GLN A 80 32.10 -38.83 -41.65
CA GLN A 80 31.81 -38.62 -40.22
C GLN A 80 30.34 -38.82 -39.85
N GLN A 81 29.42 -38.82 -40.81
CA GLN A 81 28.00 -39.08 -40.55
C GLN A 81 27.70 -40.54 -40.23
N ASN A 82 28.57 -41.46 -40.67
CA ASN A 82 28.42 -42.89 -40.44
C ASN A 82 29.10 -43.34 -39.13
N VAL A 83 29.67 -42.41 -38.35
CA VAL A 83 30.40 -42.71 -37.12
C VAL A 83 29.89 -41.79 -36.00
N LEU A 84 29.21 -42.38 -35.03
CA LEU A 84 28.77 -41.71 -33.82
C LEU A 84 29.86 -41.79 -32.76
N ASP A 85 30.41 -40.64 -32.37
CA ASP A 85 31.26 -40.57 -31.19
C ASP A 85 30.45 -40.87 -29.94
N LEU A 86 30.95 -41.73 -29.05
CA LEU A 86 30.36 -42.14 -27.76
C LEU A 86 31.15 -41.60 -26.57
N SER A 87 32.18 -40.79 -26.81
CA SER A 87 32.99 -40.14 -25.75
C SER A 87 32.16 -39.35 -24.73
N TRP A 88 30.98 -38.86 -25.12
CA TRP A 88 30.01 -38.18 -24.24
C TRP A 88 29.29 -39.09 -23.24
N LEU A 89 29.38 -40.41 -23.37
CA LEU A 89 28.77 -41.37 -22.46
C LEU A 89 29.66 -41.70 -21.25
N GLU A 90 30.91 -41.24 -21.24
CA GLU A 90 31.82 -41.41 -20.10
C GLU A 90 31.42 -40.56 -18.89
N GLU A 91 31.51 -41.17 -17.71
CA GLU A 91 31.08 -40.61 -16.43
C GLU A 91 31.98 -39.42 -16.04
N GLY A 92 31.46 -38.19 -16.19
CA GLY A 92 32.16 -36.94 -15.84
C GLY A 92 32.40 -35.96 -17.00
N SER A 93 31.95 -36.27 -18.23
CA SER A 93 32.05 -35.35 -19.36
C SER A 93 30.98 -34.25 -19.30
N GLU A 94 31.37 -33.03 -18.91
CA GLU A 94 30.52 -31.83 -19.02
C GLU A 94 30.50 -31.33 -20.47
N LEU A 95 29.52 -31.79 -21.26
CA LEU A 95 29.30 -31.27 -22.61
C LEU A 95 28.81 -29.82 -22.56
N THR A 96 29.51 -28.93 -23.27
CA THR A 96 29.04 -27.54 -23.40
C THR A 96 27.78 -27.48 -24.27
N HIS A 97 26.93 -26.47 -24.04
CA HIS A 97 25.68 -26.30 -24.80
C HIS A 97 25.93 -26.11 -26.32
N GLU A 98 27.10 -25.60 -26.70
CA GLU A 98 27.53 -25.42 -28.09
C GLU A 98 27.87 -26.76 -28.78
N GLU A 99 28.36 -27.76 -28.04
CA GLU A 99 28.71 -29.10 -28.56
C GLU A 99 27.53 -30.08 -28.55
N LEU A 100 26.55 -29.86 -27.66
CA LEU A 100 25.34 -30.69 -27.57
C LEU A 100 24.42 -30.54 -28.81
N THR A 101 24.38 -29.35 -29.39
CA THR A 101 23.51 -29.06 -30.54
C THR A 101 23.95 -29.81 -31.82
N PRO A 102 25.22 -29.81 -32.25
CA PRO A 102 25.67 -30.62 -33.38
C PRO A 102 25.60 -32.12 -33.08
N LEU A 103 25.92 -32.57 -31.86
CA LEU A 103 25.81 -33.98 -31.46
C LEU A 103 24.36 -34.49 -31.56
N SER A 104 23.40 -33.75 -30.99
CA SER A 104 21.98 -34.11 -31.05
C SER A 104 21.44 -34.11 -32.47
N LYS A 105 21.96 -33.26 -33.35
CA LYS A 105 21.63 -33.25 -34.78
C LYS A 105 22.17 -34.51 -35.48
N THR A 106 23.43 -34.86 -35.28
CA THR A 106 24.04 -36.08 -35.85
C THR A 106 23.35 -37.35 -35.33
N MET A 107 22.98 -37.39 -34.05
CA MET A 107 22.20 -38.49 -33.47
C MET A 107 20.80 -38.59 -34.07
N ALA A 108 20.10 -37.46 -34.25
CA ALA A 108 18.78 -37.44 -34.87
C ALA A 108 18.82 -37.88 -36.34
N GLU A 109 19.85 -37.49 -37.09
CA GLU A 109 20.09 -37.93 -38.46
C GLU A 109 20.38 -39.44 -38.52
N SER A 110 21.24 -39.94 -37.62
CA SER A 110 21.55 -41.38 -37.51
C SER A 110 20.32 -42.22 -37.16
N LEU A 111 19.50 -41.75 -36.20
CA LEU A 111 18.24 -42.41 -35.82
C LEU A 111 17.23 -42.42 -36.97
N ARG A 112 17.12 -41.31 -37.72
CA ARG A 112 16.25 -41.24 -38.89
C ARG A 112 16.70 -42.23 -39.97
N GLN A 113 17.99 -42.32 -40.24
CA GLN A 113 18.52 -43.30 -41.19
C GLN A 113 18.24 -44.75 -40.75
N LEU A 114 18.36 -45.07 -39.46
CA LEU A 114 18.02 -46.40 -38.94
C LEU A 114 16.52 -46.72 -39.07
N ILE A 115 15.65 -45.73 -38.83
CA ILE A 115 14.20 -45.86 -39.02
C ILE A 115 13.88 -46.09 -40.50
N ASP A 116 14.47 -45.31 -41.40
CA ASP A 116 14.27 -45.48 -42.84
C ASP A 116 14.77 -46.85 -43.32
N GLN A 117 15.90 -47.34 -42.79
CA GLN A 117 16.41 -48.68 -43.09
C GLN A 117 15.48 -49.77 -42.58
N ARG A 118 14.95 -49.63 -41.35
CA ARG A 118 13.96 -50.56 -40.79
C ARG A 118 12.70 -50.59 -41.65
N ASP A 119 12.20 -49.43 -42.06
CA ASP A 119 10.95 -49.32 -42.81
C ASP A 119 11.11 -49.90 -44.22
N LYS A 120 12.24 -49.64 -44.90
CA LYS A 120 12.59 -50.31 -46.16
C LYS A 120 12.73 -51.82 -46.01
N ALA A 121 13.36 -52.30 -44.93
CA ALA A 121 13.46 -53.73 -44.66
C ALA A 121 12.07 -54.34 -44.41
N SER A 122 11.18 -53.63 -43.72
CA SER A 122 9.79 -54.03 -43.49
C SER A 122 8.99 -54.10 -44.79
N GLU A 123 9.15 -53.12 -45.68
CA GLU A 123 8.52 -53.11 -47.01
C GLU A 123 8.95 -54.33 -47.82
N VAL A 124 10.25 -54.60 -47.88
CA VAL A 124 10.79 -55.80 -48.55
C VAL A 124 10.27 -57.10 -47.92
N ILE A 125 10.11 -57.17 -46.60
CA ILE A 125 9.52 -58.34 -45.92
C ILE A 125 8.06 -58.51 -46.32
N VAL A 126 7.29 -57.43 -46.41
CA VAL A 126 5.89 -57.45 -46.84
C VAL A 126 5.77 -57.88 -48.29
N ASP A 127 6.59 -57.33 -49.20
CA ASP A 127 6.62 -57.70 -50.61
C ASP A 127 6.97 -59.18 -50.80
N LEU A 128 8.01 -59.67 -50.12
CA LEU A 128 8.39 -61.08 -50.16
C LEU A 128 7.30 -61.98 -49.56
N THR A 129 6.58 -61.50 -48.54
CA THR A 129 5.45 -62.21 -47.94
C THR A 129 4.27 -62.29 -48.91
N GLN A 130 3.96 -61.20 -49.60
CA GLN A 130 2.92 -61.13 -50.62
C GLN A 130 3.29 -61.96 -51.85
N GLU A 131 4.54 -61.92 -52.32
CA GLU A 131 5.01 -62.76 -53.42
C GLU A 131 4.92 -64.24 -53.06
N ARG A 132 5.30 -64.61 -51.83
CA ARG A 132 5.10 -65.96 -51.30
C ARG A 132 3.61 -66.33 -51.28
N ASP A 133 2.73 -65.48 -50.80
CA ASP A 133 1.28 -65.75 -50.72
C ASP A 133 0.59 -65.75 -52.10
N TYR A 134 1.07 -64.93 -53.03
CA TYR A 134 0.66 -64.91 -54.43
C TYR A 134 1.07 -66.19 -55.15
N LEU A 135 2.32 -66.64 -54.98
CA LEU A 135 2.79 -67.92 -55.52
C LEU A 135 2.06 -69.12 -54.87
N HIS A 136 1.70 -69.03 -53.59
CA HIS A 136 0.86 -70.04 -52.91
C HIS A 136 -0.60 -70.03 -53.40
N SER A 137 -1.14 -68.88 -53.84
CA SER A 137 -2.51 -68.75 -54.36
C SER A 137 -2.63 -68.99 -55.87
N GLN A 138 -1.53 -68.87 -56.62
CA GLN A 138 -1.44 -69.23 -58.04
C GLN A 138 -1.21 -70.73 -58.30
N GLN A 139 -0.93 -71.52 -57.26
CA GLN A 139 -0.98 -72.97 -57.38
C GLN A 139 -2.43 -73.37 -57.70
N PRO A 140 -2.73 -73.96 -58.87
CA PRO A 140 -4.08 -74.43 -59.15
C PRO A 140 -4.44 -75.49 -58.11
N GLN A 141 -5.59 -75.31 -57.42
CA GLN A 141 -6.28 -76.42 -56.77
C GLN A 141 -6.73 -77.42 -57.84
N GLU A 142 -5.81 -78.25 -58.32
CA GLU A 142 -6.15 -79.51 -58.96
C GLU A 142 -6.63 -80.46 -57.85
N GLY A 143 -7.91 -80.35 -57.51
CA GLY A 143 -8.51 -81.16 -56.47
C GLY A 143 -10.03 -81.07 -56.47
N CYS A 144 -10.65 -81.85 -57.35
CA CYS A 144 -12.08 -82.20 -57.43
C CYS A 144 -12.87 -81.63 -58.62
N ARG A 145 -12.53 -82.07 -59.83
CA ARG A 145 -13.56 -82.39 -60.83
C ARG A 145 -13.49 -83.88 -61.18
N ASN A 146 -14.62 -84.56 -60.92
CA ASN A 146 -15.17 -85.73 -61.60
C ASN A 146 -14.21 -86.83 -62.08
N LEU A 147 -14.26 -88.01 -61.46
CA LEU A 147 -14.16 -89.28 -62.18
C LEU A 147 -15.15 -90.31 -61.62
N GLY A 148 -16.21 -90.53 -62.39
CA GLY A 148 -17.02 -91.74 -62.31
C GLY A 148 -16.33 -92.90 -63.03
N MET A 149 -16.45 -94.07 -62.40
CA MET A 149 -16.50 -95.42 -62.98
C MET A 149 -15.23 -96.05 -63.62
N ASN A 150 -14.86 -97.18 -62.99
CA ASN A 150 -14.42 -98.47 -63.56
C ASN A 150 -12.92 -98.73 -63.85
N SER A 151 -12.21 -99.32 -62.86
CA SER A 151 -11.34 -100.50 -63.06
C SER A 151 -10.93 -101.13 -61.70
N PRO A 152 -11.14 -102.44 -61.45
CA PRO A 152 -10.95 -103.04 -60.12
C PRO A 152 -9.57 -103.70 -59.98
N ASP A 153 -8.50 -102.91 -59.78
CA ASP A 153 -7.30 -103.44 -59.07
C ASP A 153 -6.28 -102.39 -58.57
N ARG A 154 -6.54 -101.08 -58.68
CA ARG A 154 -5.65 -100.01 -58.12
C ARG A 154 -6.19 -99.29 -56.88
N GLY A 155 -7.41 -99.63 -56.44
CA GLY A 155 -8.17 -98.84 -55.48
C GLY A 155 -7.82 -98.99 -53.99
N GLN A 156 -6.88 -99.86 -53.59
CA GLN A 156 -6.52 -100.02 -52.16
C GLN A 156 -5.45 -99.02 -51.68
N LYS A 157 -4.45 -98.71 -52.51
CA LYS A 157 -3.37 -97.75 -52.16
C LYS A 157 -3.84 -96.30 -52.26
N GLU A 158 -4.61 -95.95 -53.29
CA GLU A 158 -5.20 -94.61 -53.44
C GLU A 158 -6.19 -94.29 -52.31
N LYS A 159 -7.01 -95.26 -51.86
CA LYS A 159 -7.90 -95.06 -50.70
C LYS A 159 -7.15 -94.82 -49.39
N GLN A 160 -5.97 -95.43 -49.20
CA GLN A 160 -5.14 -95.17 -48.02
C GLN A 160 -4.48 -93.79 -48.08
N HIS A 161 -3.97 -93.37 -49.25
CA HIS A 161 -3.44 -92.02 -49.44
C HIS A 161 -4.52 -90.93 -49.25
N LEU A 162 -5.70 -91.10 -49.85
CA LEU A 162 -6.83 -90.18 -49.62
C LEU A 162 -7.29 -90.18 -48.15
N SER A 163 -7.22 -91.31 -47.44
CA SER A 163 -7.54 -91.38 -46.01
C SER A 163 -6.55 -90.59 -45.14
N VAL A 164 -5.26 -90.60 -45.50
CA VAL A 164 -4.22 -89.84 -44.80
C VAL A 164 -4.39 -88.35 -45.08
N GLU A 165 -4.61 -87.96 -46.34
CA GLU A 165 -4.91 -86.57 -46.70
C GLU A 165 -6.19 -86.05 -46.03
N LEU A 166 -7.23 -86.88 -45.92
CA LEU A 166 -8.44 -86.57 -45.17
C LEU A 166 -8.16 -86.41 -43.67
N ALA A 167 -7.27 -87.24 -43.10
CA ALA A 167 -6.87 -87.11 -41.69
C ALA A 167 -6.05 -85.83 -41.45
N ASP A 168 -5.14 -85.48 -42.36
CA ASP A 168 -4.32 -84.27 -42.27
C ASP A 168 -5.16 -83.00 -42.44
N THR A 169 -6.10 -82.97 -43.40
CA THR A 169 -7.04 -81.85 -43.54
C THR A 169 -7.95 -81.73 -42.31
N LYS A 170 -8.38 -82.85 -41.73
CA LYS A 170 -9.18 -82.86 -40.48
C LYS A 170 -8.35 -82.43 -39.27
N ALA A 171 -7.05 -82.72 -39.21
CA ALA A 171 -6.13 -82.25 -38.18
C ALA A 171 -5.87 -80.74 -38.31
N LYS A 172 -5.63 -80.24 -39.52
CA LYS A 172 -5.53 -78.80 -39.82
C LYS A 172 -6.81 -78.07 -39.43
N LEU A 173 -7.97 -78.63 -39.72
CA LEU A 173 -9.26 -78.06 -39.34
C LEU A 173 -9.45 -77.98 -37.82
N ARG A 174 -8.93 -78.94 -37.05
CA ARG A 174 -8.91 -78.87 -35.58
C ARG A 174 -7.98 -77.78 -35.07
N LYS A 175 -6.78 -77.67 -35.63
CA LYS A 175 -5.84 -76.58 -35.30
C LYS A 175 -6.47 -75.20 -35.57
N TYR A 176 -7.03 -75.00 -36.76
CA TYR A 176 -7.68 -73.72 -37.07
C TYR A 176 -8.89 -73.41 -36.19
N ARG A 177 -9.63 -74.42 -35.72
CA ARG A 177 -10.69 -74.20 -34.72
C ARG A 177 -10.14 -73.77 -33.38
N GLN A 178 -9.08 -74.43 -32.90
CA GLN A 178 -8.43 -74.04 -31.65
C GLN A 178 -7.82 -72.63 -31.75
N GLU A 179 -7.12 -72.33 -32.85
CA GLU A 179 -6.57 -70.99 -33.09
C GLU A 179 -7.70 -69.94 -33.14
N LEU A 180 -8.86 -70.26 -33.73
CA LEU A 180 -10.02 -69.37 -33.73
C LEU A 180 -10.55 -69.14 -32.31
N GLU A 181 -10.68 -70.20 -31.50
CA GLU A 181 -11.11 -70.12 -30.09
C GLU A 181 -10.13 -69.25 -29.27
N GLU A 182 -8.83 -69.51 -29.38
CA GLU A 182 -7.79 -68.71 -28.72
C GLU A 182 -7.85 -67.24 -29.18
N LYS A 183 -8.00 -66.97 -30.48
CA LYS A 183 -8.14 -65.59 -30.99
C LYS A 183 -9.41 -64.92 -30.49
N THR A 184 -10.51 -65.65 -30.33
CA THR A 184 -11.73 -65.08 -29.74
C THR A 184 -11.57 -64.74 -28.26
N GLU A 185 -10.85 -65.55 -27.49
CA GLU A 185 -10.54 -65.25 -26.08
C GLU A 185 -9.65 -64.00 -25.96
N HIS A 186 -8.57 -63.93 -26.75
CA HIS A 186 -7.70 -62.75 -26.79
C HIS A 186 -8.44 -61.47 -27.19
N LEU A 187 -9.41 -61.58 -28.11
CA LEU A 187 -10.25 -60.44 -28.52
C LEU A 187 -11.17 -59.98 -27.39
N MET A 188 -11.73 -60.92 -26.61
CA MET A 188 -12.55 -60.61 -25.44
C MET A 188 -11.73 -59.91 -24.34
N ASP A 189 -10.53 -60.40 -24.05
CA ASP A 189 -9.62 -59.78 -23.07
C ASP A 189 -9.22 -58.37 -23.50
N SER A 190 -8.84 -58.21 -24.78
CA SER A 190 -8.50 -56.90 -25.35
C SER A 190 -9.68 -55.94 -25.28
N ARG A 191 -10.90 -56.42 -25.51
CA ARG A 191 -12.12 -55.61 -25.41
C ARG A 191 -12.38 -55.17 -23.96
N HIS A 192 -12.23 -56.06 -22.98
CA HIS A 192 -12.38 -55.70 -21.56
C HIS A 192 -11.31 -54.72 -21.10
N GLU A 193 -10.08 -54.84 -21.59
CA GLU A 193 -9.01 -53.88 -21.32
C GLU A 193 -9.33 -52.50 -21.89
N VAL A 194 -9.88 -52.41 -23.12
CA VAL A 194 -10.36 -51.15 -23.70
C VAL A 194 -11.51 -50.55 -22.87
N GLU A 195 -12.49 -51.36 -22.44
CA GLU A 195 -13.60 -50.91 -21.59
C GLU A 195 -13.10 -50.38 -20.23
N ARG A 196 -12.06 -51.01 -19.66
CA ARG A 196 -11.40 -50.55 -18.43
C ARG A 196 -10.70 -49.21 -18.63
N GLN A 197 -9.95 -49.07 -19.73
CA GLN A 197 -9.26 -47.83 -20.08
C GLN A 197 -10.24 -46.68 -20.35
N ASP A 198 -11.39 -46.94 -20.98
CA ASP A 198 -12.44 -45.95 -21.20
C ASP A 198 -13.04 -45.43 -19.89
N GLN A 199 -13.27 -46.30 -18.91
CA GLN A 199 -13.76 -45.90 -17.59
C GLN A 199 -12.72 -45.04 -16.84
N GLU A 200 -11.44 -45.38 -16.96
CA GLU A 200 -10.34 -44.63 -16.37
C GLU A 200 -10.20 -43.24 -17.02
N LEU A 201 -10.31 -43.16 -18.35
CA LEU A 201 -10.37 -41.91 -19.11
C LEU A 201 -11.55 -41.02 -18.69
N GLN A 202 -12.73 -41.61 -18.45
CA GLN A 202 -13.89 -40.86 -17.96
C GLN A 202 -13.66 -40.31 -16.55
N ARG A 203 -13.06 -41.09 -15.64
CA ARG A 203 -12.67 -40.61 -14.30
C ARG A 203 -11.69 -39.45 -14.37
N LEU A 204 -10.61 -39.59 -15.15
CA LEU A 204 -9.61 -38.53 -15.31
C LEU A 204 -10.21 -37.26 -15.94
N LYS A 205 -11.17 -37.38 -16.87
CA LYS A 205 -11.89 -36.23 -17.42
C LYS A 205 -12.73 -35.51 -16.36
N GLN A 206 -13.43 -36.25 -15.51
CA GLN A 206 -14.22 -35.66 -14.42
C GLN A 206 -13.33 -34.98 -13.38
N GLU A 207 -12.21 -35.62 -13.02
CA GLU A 207 -11.23 -35.04 -12.11
C GLU A 207 -10.63 -33.75 -12.67
N ASN A 208 -10.21 -33.75 -13.94
CA ASN A 208 -9.69 -32.56 -14.61
C ASN A 208 -10.72 -31.41 -14.65
N GLN A 209 -12.00 -31.72 -14.90
CA GLN A 209 -13.07 -30.72 -14.81
C GLN A 209 -13.21 -30.15 -13.39
N SER A 210 -13.12 -30.99 -12.36
CA SER A 210 -13.18 -30.55 -10.95
C SER A 210 -11.99 -29.65 -10.59
N LEU A 211 -10.77 -30.04 -10.98
CA LEU A 211 -9.55 -29.26 -10.78
C LEU A 211 -9.60 -27.93 -11.53
N SER A 212 -10.20 -27.91 -12.74
CA SER A 212 -10.41 -26.67 -13.51
C SER A 212 -11.42 -25.73 -12.84
N CYS A 213 -12.48 -26.28 -12.21
CA CYS A 213 -13.39 -25.50 -11.39
C CYS A 213 -12.70 -24.92 -10.15
N GLU A 214 -11.88 -25.71 -9.46
CA GLU A 214 -11.12 -25.28 -8.28
C GLU A 214 -10.05 -24.23 -8.64
N ALA A 215 -9.34 -24.40 -9.76
CA ALA A 215 -8.40 -23.39 -10.25
C ALA A 215 -9.09 -22.04 -10.53
N ARG A 216 -10.36 -22.06 -10.98
CA ARG A 216 -11.17 -20.84 -11.16
C ARG A 216 -11.58 -20.22 -9.83
N SER A 217 -11.98 -21.00 -8.83
CA SER A 217 -12.33 -20.46 -7.51
C SER A 217 -11.11 -19.87 -6.79
N VAL A 218 -9.95 -20.51 -6.88
CA VAL A 218 -8.67 -20.00 -6.34
C VAL A 218 -8.31 -18.64 -6.96
N ARG A 219 -8.56 -18.43 -8.25
CA ARG A 219 -8.37 -17.11 -8.89
C ARG A 219 -9.27 -16.04 -8.26
N VAL A 220 -10.55 -16.34 -8.07
CA VAL A 220 -11.50 -15.40 -7.43
C VAL A 220 -11.07 -15.07 -6.00
N TYR A 221 -10.63 -16.07 -5.22
CA TYR A 221 -10.12 -15.82 -3.87
C TYR A 221 -8.83 -14.99 -3.86
N ARG A 222 -7.95 -15.17 -4.84
CA ARG A 222 -6.77 -14.32 -4.99
C ARG A 222 -7.17 -12.87 -5.26
N ASP A 223 -8.12 -12.64 -6.16
CA ASP A 223 -8.64 -11.30 -6.46
C ASP A 223 -9.28 -10.65 -5.22
N GLU A 224 -10.01 -11.43 -4.41
CA GLU A 224 -10.58 -10.96 -3.14
C GLU A 224 -9.49 -10.60 -2.12
N VAL A 225 -8.45 -11.44 -1.98
CA VAL A 225 -7.29 -11.16 -1.13
C VAL A 225 -6.57 -9.89 -1.58
N ASP A 226 -6.38 -9.69 -2.87
CA ASP A 226 -5.74 -8.49 -3.41
C ASP A 226 -6.60 -7.23 -3.17
N SER A 227 -7.92 -7.33 -3.30
CA SER A 227 -8.84 -6.25 -2.91
C SER A 227 -8.76 -5.93 -1.41
N LEU A 228 -8.64 -6.96 -0.56
CA LEU A 228 -8.50 -6.77 0.89
C LEU A 228 -7.15 -6.14 1.25
N ARG A 229 -6.05 -6.50 0.56
CA ARG A 229 -4.73 -5.88 0.74
C ARG A 229 -4.74 -4.40 0.37
N GLU A 230 -5.42 -4.04 -0.72
CA GLU A 230 -5.56 -2.63 -1.11
C GLU A 230 -6.39 -1.85 -0.09
N LYS A 231 -7.49 -2.45 0.41
CA LYS A 231 -8.31 -1.86 1.49
C LYS A 231 -7.51 -1.67 2.77
N ALA A 232 -6.71 -2.65 3.19
CA ALA A 232 -5.85 -2.54 4.36
C ALA A 232 -4.83 -1.40 4.19
N SER A 233 -4.15 -1.36 3.05
CA SER A 233 -3.21 -0.27 2.73
C SER A 233 -3.87 1.11 2.73
N ARG A 234 -5.14 1.20 2.32
CA ARG A 234 -5.92 2.44 2.39
C ARG A 234 -6.28 2.82 3.83
N VAL A 235 -6.60 1.84 4.68
CA VAL A 235 -6.85 2.07 6.11
C VAL A 235 -5.60 2.64 6.76
N ASP A 236 -4.41 2.05 6.53
CA ASP A 236 -3.15 2.55 7.09
C ASP A 236 -2.91 4.03 6.72
N ARG A 237 -3.16 4.41 5.45
CA ARG A 237 -3.07 5.81 5.02
C ARG A 237 -4.06 6.71 5.76
N LEU A 238 -5.31 6.29 5.89
CA LEU A 238 -6.32 7.06 6.61
C LEU A 238 -6.00 7.17 8.11
N GLU A 239 -5.39 6.16 8.71
CA GLU A 239 -4.91 6.21 10.10
C GLU A 239 -3.78 7.23 10.26
N THR A 240 -2.83 7.28 9.33
CA THR A 240 -1.77 8.32 9.36
C THR A 240 -2.32 9.74 9.14
N GLU A 241 -3.35 9.91 8.31
CA GLU A 241 -4.02 11.19 8.16
C GLU A 241 -4.81 11.58 9.42
N LEU A 242 -5.44 10.60 10.07
CA LEU A 242 -6.16 10.79 11.33
C LEU A 242 -5.22 11.20 12.46
N THR A 243 -4.04 10.56 12.60
CA THR A 243 -3.04 10.96 13.60
C THR A 243 -2.56 12.38 13.36
N ARG A 244 -2.26 12.74 12.12
CA ARG A 244 -1.90 14.13 11.75
C ARG A 244 -3.00 15.13 12.05
N CYS A 245 -4.28 14.77 11.83
CA CYS A 245 -5.40 15.61 12.20
C CYS A 245 -5.54 15.78 13.72
N LYS A 246 -5.28 14.73 14.51
CA LYS A 246 -5.25 14.80 15.98
C LYS A 246 -4.13 15.72 16.48
N GLU A 247 -2.94 15.66 15.89
CA GLU A 247 -1.84 16.58 16.21
C GLU A 247 -2.23 18.04 15.95
N LYS A 248 -2.80 18.33 14.77
CA LYS A 248 -3.31 19.68 14.47
C LYS A 248 -4.39 20.13 15.43
N LEU A 249 -5.25 19.21 15.89
CA LEU A 249 -6.27 19.51 16.89
C LEU A 249 -5.63 19.87 18.24
N ASN A 250 -4.56 19.18 18.63
CA ASN A 250 -3.79 19.52 19.84
C ASN A 250 -3.18 20.92 19.72
N ASP A 251 -2.63 21.30 18.56
CA ASP A 251 -2.12 22.66 18.31
C ASP A 251 -3.24 23.70 18.46
N VAL A 252 -4.43 23.42 17.92
CA VAL A 252 -5.59 24.30 18.08
C VAL A 252 -6.00 24.44 19.55
N HIS A 253 -6.00 23.35 20.32
CA HIS A 253 -6.25 23.40 21.76
C HIS A 253 -5.20 24.24 22.49
N PHE A 254 -3.93 24.07 22.16
CA PHE A 254 -2.84 24.87 22.71
C PHE A 254 -3.04 26.36 22.44
N TYR A 255 -3.29 26.75 21.18
CA TYR A 255 -3.53 28.16 20.84
C TYR A 255 -4.81 28.70 21.47
N LYS A 256 -5.86 27.88 21.61
CA LYS A 256 -7.07 28.28 22.32
C LYS A 256 -6.78 28.64 23.77
N THR A 257 -6.09 27.75 24.51
CA THR A 257 -5.68 28.02 25.90
C THR A 257 -4.80 29.25 25.99
N ARG A 258 -3.83 29.40 25.08
CA ARG A 258 -2.95 30.58 25.06
C ARG A 258 -3.72 31.89 24.82
N VAL A 259 -4.74 31.86 23.96
CA VAL A 259 -5.60 33.02 23.71
C VAL A 259 -6.50 33.31 24.92
N GLU A 260 -6.97 32.29 25.63
CA GLU A 260 -7.75 32.44 26.88
C GLU A 260 -6.90 33.09 27.98
N GLU A 261 -5.67 32.60 28.21
CA GLU A 261 -4.70 33.24 29.13
C GLU A 261 -4.47 34.71 28.80
N LEU A 262 -4.19 35.02 27.53
CA LEU A 262 -3.98 36.41 27.10
C LEU A 262 -5.24 37.27 27.26
N ARG A 263 -6.45 36.70 27.18
CA ARG A 263 -7.69 37.44 27.46
C ARG A 263 -7.84 37.75 28.94
N GLU A 264 -7.49 36.81 29.82
CA GLU A 264 -7.48 37.02 31.27
C GLU A 264 -6.44 38.07 31.66
N ASP A 265 -5.23 38.00 31.12
CA ASP A 265 -4.18 39.01 31.31
C ASP A 265 -4.65 40.40 30.85
N ASN A 266 -5.31 40.49 29.68
CA ASN A 266 -5.86 41.77 29.20
C ASN A 266 -7.01 42.28 30.07
N MET A 267 -7.83 41.39 30.65
CA MET A 267 -8.90 41.78 31.56
C MET A 267 -8.33 42.40 32.84
N THR A 268 -7.36 41.73 33.47
CA THR A 268 -6.69 42.26 34.68
C THR A 268 -5.95 43.57 34.40
N LEU A 269 -5.33 43.70 33.22
CA LEU A 269 -4.73 44.97 32.79
C LEU A 269 -5.78 46.08 32.62
N MET A 270 -6.97 45.75 32.12
CA MET A 270 -8.07 46.72 32.01
C MET A 270 -8.60 47.13 33.38
N GLU A 271 -8.76 46.18 34.31
CA GLU A 271 -9.18 46.46 35.69
C GLU A 271 -8.18 47.36 36.41
N THR A 272 -6.88 47.08 36.30
CA THR A 272 -5.82 47.93 36.87
C THR A 272 -5.78 49.30 36.23
N LYS A 273 -6.00 49.42 34.91
CA LYS A 273 -6.15 50.71 34.24
C LYS A 273 -7.33 51.51 34.80
N VAL A 274 -8.51 50.89 34.94
CA VAL A 274 -9.70 51.57 35.50
C VAL A 274 -9.41 52.06 36.92
N LEU A 275 -8.79 51.23 37.76
CA LEU A 275 -8.41 51.62 39.12
C LEU A 275 -7.46 52.83 39.12
N LEU A 276 -6.48 52.87 38.21
CA LEU A 276 -5.56 54.00 38.08
C LEU A 276 -6.27 55.27 37.57
N GLU A 277 -7.23 55.14 36.66
CA GLU A 277 -8.07 56.25 36.21
C GLU A 277 -8.95 56.81 37.34
N GLU A 278 -9.51 55.95 38.17
CA GLU A 278 -10.25 56.32 39.39
C GLU A 278 -9.34 57.04 40.41
N GLN A 279 -8.12 56.54 40.64
CA GLN A 279 -7.16 57.21 41.51
C GLN A 279 -6.75 58.59 40.97
N LEU A 280 -6.54 58.70 39.65
CA LEU A 280 -6.21 59.95 38.98
C LEU A 280 -7.35 60.96 39.10
N THR A 281 -8.58 60.55 38.83
CA THR A 281 -9.77 61.41 38.97
C THR A 281 -9.99 61.83 40.42
N ALA A 282 -9.81 60.93 41.40
CA ALA A 282 -9.85 61.27 42.82
C ALA A 282 -8.76 62.29 43.19
N SER A 283 -7.54 62.15 42.66
CA SER A 283 -6.46 63.12 42.87
C SER A 283 -6.78 64.48 42.26
N ARG A 284 -7.35 64.52 41.04
CA ARG A 284 -7.82 65.76 40.41
C ARG A 284 -8.90 66.43 41.26
N GLY A 285 -9.89 65.68 41.75
CA GLY A 285 -10.92 66.21 42.65
C GLY A 285 -10.37 66.78 43.95
N ARG A 286 -9.33 66.16 44.55
CA ARG A 286 -8.63 66.74 45.71
C ARG A 286 -7.92 68.05 45.34
N CYS A 287 -7.26 68.11 44.19
CA CYS A 287 -6.64 69.34 43.70
C CYS A 287 -7.68 70.45 43.51
N ASP A 288 -8.82 70.17 42.88
CA ASP A 288 -9.89 71.15 42.70
C ASP A 288 -10.41 71.66 44.05
N LYS A 289 -10.61 70.76 45.02
CA LYS A 289 -11.01 71.15 46.37
C LYS A 289 -9.96 72.05 47.04
N LEU A 290 -8.69 71.74 46.88
CA LEU A 290 -7.59 72.57 47.37
C LEU A 290 -7.62 73.97 46.73
N HIS A 291 -7.80 74.08 45.41
CA HIS A 291 -7.94 75.36 44.73
C HIS A 291 -9.14 76.17 45.26
N THR A 292 -10.28 75.53 45.55
CA THR A 292 -11.43 76.25 46.16
C THR A 292 -11.11 76.76 47.55
N LEU A 293 -10.44 75.96 48.38
CA LEU A 293 -10.03 76.36 49.73
C LEU A 293 -8.99 77.49 49.71
N GLU A 294 -8.06 77.48 48.76
CA GLU A 294 -7.11 78.58 48.55
C GLU A 294 -7.82 79.87 48.15
N LYS A 295 -8.81 79.80 47.24
CA LYS A 295 -9.65 80.94 46.87
C LYS A 295 -10.38 81.51 48.09
N ASP A 296 -11.02 80.66 48.89
CA ASP A 296 -11.72 81.08 50.11
C ASP A 296 -10.75 81.67 51.14
N ASN A 297 -9.54 81.10 51.28
CA ASN A 297 -8.50 81.64 52.16
C ASN A 297 -8.08 83.06 51.74
N LEU A 298 -7.90 83.30 50.45
CA LEU A 298 -7.59 84.63 49.92
C LEU A 298 -8.73 85.63 50.18
N LEU A 299 -9.99 85.21 49.99
CA LEU A 299 -11.16 86.04 50.29
C LEU A 299 -11.26 86.39 51.77
N LEU A 300 -11.03 85.43 52.66
CA LEU A 300 -11.00 85.66 54.10
C LEU A 300 -9.86 86.60 54.51
N ARG A 301 -8.66 86.45 53.93
CA ARG A 301 -7.54 87.38 54.14
C ARG A 301 -7.89 88.80 53.70
N ALA A 302 -8.52 88.96 52.54
CA ALA A 302 -8.98 90.26 52.07
C ALA A 302 -10.02 90.86 53.04
N LYS A 303 -10.98 90.05 53.51
CA LYS A 303 -11.99 90.53 54.47
C LYS A 303 -11.39 90.92 55.82
N ILE A 304 -10.39 90.19 56.31
CA ILE A 304 -9.64 90.57 57.52
C ILE A 304 -8.96 91.92 57.30
N HIS A 305 -8.29 92.11 56.16
CA HIS A 305 -7.65 93.38 55.85
C HIS A 305 -8.66 94.55 55.80
N ASP A 306 -9.83 94.36 55.19
CA ASP A 306 -10.89 95.38 55.19
C ASP A 306 -11.33 95.74 56.63
N LEU A 307 -11.52 94.74 57.50
CA LEU A 307 -11.88 94.96 58.90
C LEU A 307 -10.77 95.64 59.70
N GLU A 308 -9.51 95.32 59.42
CA GLU A 308 -8.36 96.01 60.00
C GLU A 308 -8.34 97.49 59.59
N MET A 309 -8.62 97.79 58.32
CA MET A 309 -8.74 99.15 57.83
C MET A 309 -9.92 99.91 58.44
N GLU A 310 -11.08 99.26 58.59
CA GLU A 310 -12.25 99.80 59.31
C GLU A 310 -11.89 100.12 60.77
N ARG A 311 -11.28 99.18 61.49
CA ARG A 311 -10.79 99.37 62.85
C ARG A 311 -9.80 100.54 62.95
N ASP A 312 -8.88 100.67 62.01
CA ASP A 312 -7.88 101.74 62.01
C ASP A 312 -8.50 103.10 61.65
N ASN A 313 -9.55 103.14 60.81
CA ASN A 313 -10.38 104.32 60.58
C ASN A 313 -11.14 104.72 61.85
N GLU A 314 -11.78 103.77 62.53
CA GLU A 314 -12.49 104.01 63.79
C GLU A 314 -11.53 104.51 64.88
N ARG A 315 -10.32 103.93 64.96
CA ARG A 315 -9.28 104.39 65.88
C ARG A 315 -8.90 105.85 65.60
N ARG A 316 -8.62 106.21 64.34
CA ARG A 316 -8.34 107.60 63.96
C ARG A 316 -9.48 108.54 64.31
N ARG A 317 -10.73 108.12 64.08
CA ARG A 317 -11.90 108.92 64.45
C ARG A 317 -12.05 109.09 65.96
N LEU A 318 -11.74 108.06 66.75
CA LEU A 318 -11.69 108.17 68.21
C LEU A 318 -10.59 109.14 68.65
N GLU A 319 -9.41 109.08 68.04
CA GLU A 319 -8.32 110.03 68.28
C GLU A 319 -8.76 111.47 67.97
N GLU A 320 -9.36 111.72 66.80
CA GLU A 320 -9.94 113.02 66.42
C GLU A 320 -10.98 113.52 67.44
N LEU A 321 -11.92 112.68 67.86
CA LEU A 321 -12.93 113.04 68.86
C LEU A 321 -12.33 113.31 70.24
N VAL A 322 -11.24 112.62 70.62
CA VAL A 322 -10.52 112.89 71.86
C VAL A 322 -9.81 114.24 71.76
N GLU A 323 -9.17 114.55 70.63
CA GLU A 323 -8.57 115.86 70.38
C GLU A 323 -9.62 116.99 70.40
N GLU A 324 -10.76 116.81 69.72
CA GLU A 324 -11.88 117.76 69.75
C GLU A 324 -12.42 117.96 71.17
N ASN A 325 -12.64 116.87 71.93
CA ASN A 325 -13.08 116.95 73.32
C ASN A 325 -12.06 117.70 74.19
N MET A 326 -10.76 117.45 74.00
CA MET A 326 -9.71 118.17 74.71
C MET A 326 -9.73 119.67 74.36
N LEU A 327 -9.89 120.03 73.09
CA LEU A 327 -10.01 121.43 72.66
C LEU A 327 -11.27 122.10 73.22
N LEU A 328 -12.41 121.40 73.24
CA LEU A 328 -13.64 121.88 73.86
C LEU A 328 -13.48 122.07 75.37
N GLU A 329 -12.81 121.15 76.07
CA GLU A 329 -12.52 121.28 77.50
C GLU A 329 -11.59 122.46 77.79
N ILE A 330 -10.57 122.67 76.94
CA ILE A 330 -9.70 123.85 77.01
C ILE A 330 -10.52 125.12 76.76
N GLY A 331 -11.35 125.16 75.71
CA GLY A 331 -12.22 126.31 75.39
C GLY A 331 -13.24 126.60 76.50
N GLN A 332 -13.83 125.56 77.09
CA GLN A 332 -14.72 125.68 78.25
C GLN A 332 -13.97 126.27 79.46
N LYS A 333 -12.78 125.75 79.77
CA LYS A 333 -11.92 126.28 80.85
C LYS A 333 -11.54 127.74 80.59
N GLN A 334 -11.19 128.10 79.36
CA GLN A 334 -10.89 129.48 78.96
C GLN A 334 -12.10 130.39 79.10
N SER A 335 -13.27 130.00 78.58
CA SER A 335 -14.52 130.76 78.73
C SER A 335 -14.95 130.90 80.19
N MET A 336 -14.76 129.85 81.00
CA MET A 336 -15.00 129.91 82.44
C MET A 336 -14.04 130.89 83.13
N ASN A 337 -12.76 130.91 82.73
CA ASN A 337 -11.77 131.87 83.24
C ASN A 337 -12.09 133.31 82.80
N GLU A 338 -12.51 133.53 81.56
CA GLU A 338 -12.98 134.83 81.07
C GLU A 338 -14.23 135.29 81.81
N SER A 339 -15.18 134.39 82.08
CA SER A 339 -16.37 134.68 82.89
C SER A 339 -16.01 135.01 84.33
N ALA A 340 -15.02 134.32 84.91
CA ALA A 340 -14.48 134.66 86.22
C ALA A 340 -13.78 136.04 86.21
N HIS A 341 -13.05 136.37 85.13
CA HIS A 341 -12.40 137.67 84.96
C HIS A 341 -13.41 138.81 84.72
N LEU A 342 -14.49 138.58 83.95
CA LEU A 342 -15.58 139.54 83.78
C LEU A 342 -16.37 139.71 85.08
N GLY A 343 -16.57 138.63 85.83
CA GLY A 343 -17.12 138.68 87.19
C GLY A 343 -16.25 139.53 88.11
N TRP A 344 -14.93 139.41 88.00
CA TRP A 344 -13.97 140.24 88.71
C TRP A 344 -14.04 141.72 88.29
N GLU A 345 -14.14 142.02 86.99
CA GLU A 345 -14.32 143.39 86.48
C GLU A 345 -15.66 144.00 86.92
N LEU A 346 -16.76 143.23 86.90
CA LEU A 346 -18.06 143.67 87.40
C LEU A 346 -18.04 143.92 88.92
N GLU A 347 -17.33 143.09 89.69
CA GLU A 347 -17.07 143.36 91.12
C GLU A 347 -16.23 144.64 91.30
N GLN A 348 -15.31 144.93 90.38
CA GLN A 348 -14.51 146.16 90.38
C GLN A 348 -15.34 147.40 90.01
N ASP A 349 -16.24 147.31 89.03
CA ASP A 349 -17.20 148.36 88.67
C ASP A 349 -18.24 148.60 89.78
N VAL A 350 -18.62 147.55 90.52
CA VAL A 350 -19.43 147.65 91.74
C VAL A 350 -18.66 148.36 92.86
N ILE A 351 -17.36 148.12 93.03
CA ILE A 351 -16.49 148.82 94.00
C ILE A 351 -16.32 150.31 93.63
N VAL A 352 -16.24 150.63 92.33
CA VAL A 352 -16.15 152.02 91.83
C VAL A 352 -17.50 152.75 91.94
N TYR A 353 -18.63 152.07 91.70
CA TYR A 353 -19.97 152.63 91.86
C TYR A 353 -20.37 152.83 93.34
N ILE A 354 -19.95 151.93 94.24
CA ILE A 354 -20.22 152.01 95.69
C ILE A 354 -19.36 153.08 96.40
N SER A 355 -18.26 153.53 95.79
CA SER A 355 -17.36 154.54 96.38
C SER A 355 -17.78 156.01 96.17
N SER A 356 -19.01 156.31 95.72
CA SER A 356 -19.48 157.70 95.51
C SER A 356 -20.93 158.02 95.89
N SER A 357 -21.62 157.20 96.70
CA SER A 357 -22.88 157.65 97.31
C SER A 357 -23.14 157.03 98.69
N ALA A 358 -23.21 157.92 99.69
CA ALA A 358 -23.42 157.61 101.09
C ALA A 358 -24.90 157.40 101.44
N ALA A 359 -25.10 156.50 102.41
CA ALA A 359 -26.22 156.43 103.34
C ALA A 359 -27.62 156.05 102.78
N ALA A 360 -27.99 154.79 102.95
CA ALA A 360 -29.05 154.40 103.89
C ALA A 360 -29.32 152.89 103.89
N ARG A 361 -29.08 152.29 105.07
CA ARG A 361 -29.89 151.24 105.72
C ARG A 361 -30.05 149.87 105.04
N LYS A 362 -29.41 148.93 105.73
CA LYS A 362 -29.93 147.65 106.27
C LYS A 362 -30.10 146.47 105.31
N SER A 363 -29.37 145.43 105.71
CA SER A 363 -29.80 144.02 105.76
C SER A 363 -29.48 143.11 104.56
N LEU A 364 -28.19 142.98 104.25
CA LEU A 364 -27.61 141.80 103.58
C LEU A 364 -26.41 141.24 104.36
N VAL A 365 -26.33 141.49 105.68
CA VAL A 365 -25.31 140.88 106.56
C VAL A 365 -25.92 139.72 107.34
N HIS A 366 -27.26 139.64 107.43
CA HIS A 366 -27.97 138.47 107.98
C HIS A 366 -28.20 137.39 106.91
N GLU A 367 -28.50 137.77 105.66
CA GLU A 367 -28.61 136.81 104.54
C GLU A 367 -27.24 136.30 104.05
N LEU A 368 -26.17 137.09 104.18
CA LEU A 368 -24.81 136.57 103.96
C LEU A 368 -24.38 135.65 105.10
N ASN A 369 -24.76 135.90 106.35
CA ASN A 369 -24.50 134.94 107.42
C ASN A 369 -25.35 133.68 107.30
N GLU A 370 -26.57 133.75 106.75
CA GLU A 370 -27.42 132.57 106.51
C GLU A 370 -26.99 131.79 105.25
N CYS A 371 -26.48 132.46 104.21
CA CYS A 371 -25.93 131.83 103.00
C CYS A 371 -24.49 131.33 103.20
N VAL A 372 -23.66 132.04 103.97
CA VAL A 372 -22.34 131.56 104.39
C VAL A 372 -22.49 130.48 105.44
N SER A 373 -23.44 130.55 106.39
CA SER A 373 -23.70 129.43 107.30
C SER A 373 -24.37 128.25 106.59
N SER A 374 -25.19 128.44 105.55
CA SER A 374 -25.76 127.35 104.72
C SER A 374 -24.72 126.73 103.79
N ARG A 375 -23.80 127.52 103.23
CA ARG A 375 -22.68 127.03 102.40
C ARG A 375 -21.55 126.44 103.24
N VAL A 376 -21.30 126.95 104.44
CA VAL A 376 -20.41 126.33 105.44
C VAL A 376 -21.06 125.10 106.05
N LEU A 377 -22.36 125.06 106.34
CA LEU A 377 -23.02 123.81 106.76
C LEU A 377 -23.13 122.80 105.63
N LYS A 378 -23.28 123.21 104.36
CA LYS A 378 -23.21 122.29 103.20
C LYS A 378 -21.80 121.79 102.97
N LEU A 379 -20.79 122.66 103.02
CA LEU A 379 -19.39 122.24 102.91
C LEU A 379 -18.93 121.47 104.14
N GLU A 380 -19.42 121.75 105.34
CA GLU A 380 -19.14 120.96 106.54
C GLU A 380 -19.97 119.67 106.56
N LYS A 381 -21.14 119.61 105.92
CA LYS A 381 -21.90 118.37 105.73
C LYS A 381 -21.27 117.52 104.65
N GLU A 382 -20.86 118.10 103.52
CA GLU A 382 -20.10 117.43 102.45
C GLU A 382 -18.68 117.08 102.92
N ASN A 383 -18.04 117.87 103.78
CA ASN A 383 -16.73 117.53 104.37
C ASN A 383 -16.90 116.54 105.53
N ARG A 384 -18.00 116.55 106.30
CA ARG A 384 -18.35 115.44 107.21
C ARG A 384 -18.84 114.20 106.46
N GLU A 385 -19.41 114.30 105.27
CA GLU A 385 -19.86 113.19 104.42
C GLU A 385 -18.71 112.63 103.60
N LEU A 386 -17.74 113.46 103.19
CA LEU A 386 -16.46 113.06 102.60
C LEU A 386 -15.52 112.57 103.69
N GLN A 387 -15.51 113.14 104.90
CA GLN A 387 -14.82 112.55 106.06
C GLN A 387 -15.52 111.29 106.54
N ALA A 388 -16.85 111.18 106.51
CA ALA A 388 -17.56 109.92 106.79
C ALA A 388 -17.51 108.94 105.62
N SER A 389 -17.24 109.38 104.39
CA SER A 389 -16.98 108.50 103.25
C SER A 389 -15.50 108.16 103.15
N ILE A 390 -14.60 108.97 103.67
CA ILE A 390 -13.18 108.65 103.87
C ILE A 390 -13.02 107.82 105.12
N GLU A 391 -13.82 108.00 106.18
CA GLU A 391 -13.90 107.11 107.33
C GLU A 391 -14.67 105.86 106.97
N ARG A 392 -15.76 105.88 106.19
CA ARG A 392 -16.34 104.66 105.61
C ARG A 392 -15.45 104.01 104.58
N LEU A 393 -14.66 104.73 103.78
CA LEU A 393 -13.66 104.11 102.89
C LEU A 393 -12.41 103.71 103.65
N LYS A 394 -12.09 104.31 104.80
CA LYS A 394 -11.01 103.87 105.70
C LYS A 394 -11.47 102.80 106.65
N GLU A 395 -12.76 102.64 106.93
CA GLU A 395 -13.45 101.56 107.64
C GLU A 395 -13.84 100.47 106.67
N ASP A 396 -14.11 100.75 105.40
CA ASP A 396 -14.29 99.75 104.34
C ASP A 396 -12.92 99.29 103.86
N ASN A 397 -11.90 100.14 103.87
CA ASN A 397 -10.50 99.76 103.69
C ASN A 397 -9.93 99.22 104.99
N HIS A 398 -10.33 99.63 106.21
CA HIS A 398 -10.06 98.88 107.44
C HIS A 398 -10.91 97.63 107.52
N GLN A 399 -12.05 97.49 106.86
CA GLN A 399 -12.86 96.27 106.81
C GLN A 399 -12.46 95.41 105.61
N LEU A 400 -11.80 95.93 104.57
CA LEU A 400 -11.18 95.16 103.49
C LEU A 400 -9.77 94.79 103.87
N GLN A 401 -9.08 95.64 104.62
CA GLN A 401 -7.80 95.36 105.25
C GLN A 401 -8.02 94.60 106.56
N GLU A 402 -9.12 94.71 107.30
CA GLU A 402 -9.54 93.73 108.32
C GLU A 402 -10.13 92.53 107.60
N LYS A 403 -10.96 92.56 106.57
CA LYS A 403 -11.34 91.30 105.89
C LYS A 403 -10.13 90.65 105.22
N GLN A 404 -9.12 91.37 104.72
CA GLN A 404 -7.86 90.80 104.22
C GLN A 404 -6.89 90.44 105.35
N LEU A 405 -6.80 91.23 106.41
CA LEU A 405 -6.09 90.93 107.66
C LEU A 405 -6.88 89.84 108.36
N HIS A 406 -8.03 89.97 109.03
CA HIS A 406 -8.96 88.90 109.43
C HIS A 406 -9.10 87.65 108.53
N THR A 407 -8.93 87.65 107.19
CA THR A 407 -8.80 86.38 106.42
C THR A 407 -7.34 85.88 106.38
N GLN A 408 -6.35 86.77 106.25
CA GLN A 408 -4.93 86.46 106.48
C GLN A 408 -4.51 86.37 107.96
N GLU A 409 -5.37 86.70 108.91
CA GLU A 409 -5.26 86.71 110.37
C GLU A 409 -6.12 85.53 110.84
N LEU A 410 -7.27 85.19 110.27
CA LEU A 410 -7.82 83.84 110.49
C LEU A 410 -6.89 82.73 109.96
N ASP A 411 -6.16 82.94 108.86
CA ASP A 411 -5.20 81.95 108.33
C ASP A 411 -3.75 82.12 108.84
N ARG A 412 -3.27 83.34 109.16
CA ARG A 412 -1.96 83.54 109.81
C ARG A 412 -2.04 83.70 111.32
N GLU A 413 -3.15 84.05 111.95
CA GLU A 413 -3.29 84.03 113.42
C GLU A 413 -3.66 82.63 113.94
N ASN A 414 -4.34 81.75 113.20
CA ASN A 414 -4.51 80.35 113.65
C ASN A 414 -3.25 79.47 113.46
N GLN A 415 -2.24 79.94 112.70
CA GLN A 415 -0.91 79.30 112.60
C GLN A 415 0.28 80.16 113.07
N SER A 416 0.11 81.46 113.38
CA SER A 416 1.16 82.34 113.92
C SER A 416 0.85 83.02 115.28
N PHE A 417 -0.38 82.94 115.83
CA PHE A 417 -0.62 83.21 117.27
C PHE A 417 -0.36 82.02 118.21
N SER A 418 0.10 80.87 117.70
CA SER A 418 0.57 79.77 118.58
C SER A 418 2.09 79.78 118.84
N LYS A 419 2.92 80.51 118.09
CA LYS A 419 4.39 80.52 118.28
C LYS A 419 5.06 81.85 117.95
N LYS A 420 4.97 82.79 118.91
CA LYS A 420 5.75 84.05 119.12
C LYS A 420 4.84 85.27 118.99
N VAL A 421 4.05 85.65 120.01
CA VAL A 421 4.55 86.42 121.16
C VAL A 421 3.92 85.94 122.48
N ARG A 422 4.61 85.01 123.16
CA ARG A 422 4.60 84.87 124.62
C ARG A 422 6.05 84.73 125.06
N GLY A 423 6.51 85.67 125.88
CA GLY A 423 7.85 85.70 126.48
C GLY A 423 8.80 86.61 125.72
N ALA A 424 9.34 87.68 126.30
CA ALA A 424 9.51 88.02 127.70
C ALA A 424 9.71 89.54 127.79
N LEU A 425 8.92 90.28 128.58
CA LEU A 425 9.10 90.56 130.01
C LEU A 425 10.31 91.46 130.35
N LYS A 426 10.00 92.43 131.22
CA LYS A 426 10.87 93.16 132.17
C LYS A 426 11.58 94.37 131.54
N GLY A 427 11.25 95.61 131.88
CA GLY A 427 10.91 96.11 133.22
C GLY A 427 12.18 96.11 134.07
N ASN A 428 12.93 97.22 134.02
CA ASN A 428 14.01 97.49 134.96
C ASN A 428 13.79 98.85 135.61
N THR A 429 13.38 98.75 136.87
CA THR A 429 13.36 99.75 137.92
C THR A 429 14.80 100.07 138.34
N VAL A 430 15.09 101.35 138.57
CA VAL A 430 16.17 101.84 139.45
C VAL A 430 15.38 102.60 140.54
N ILE A 431 15.45 102.30 141.84
CA ILE A 431 16.61 102.31 142.74
C ILE A 431 16.41 101.30 143.90
N LEU A 432 17.41 100.44 144.16
CA LEU A 432 18.11 100.23 145.44
C LEU A 432 19.21 99.14 145.25
N LYS A 433 20.44 99.41 145.71
CA LYS A 433 21.71 98.68 145.42
C LYS A 433 21.74 97.23 145.95
N PRO A 434 22.47 96.29 145.28
CA PRO A 434 23.77 95.79 145.82
C PRO A 434 24.83 95.26 144.78
N GLY A 435 26.13 95.46 145.06
CA GLY A 435 27.31 94.60 144.71
C GLY A 435 27.80 94.35 143.23
N PRO A 436 29.11 94.28 142.92
CA PRO A 436 29.66 94.33 141.54
C PRO A 436 29.77 93.00 140.73
N LEU A 437 29.34 91.84 141.24
CA LEU A 437 29.61 90.52 140.59
C LEU A 437 28.47 90.00 139.68
N LEU A 438 27.25 90.56 139.77
CA LEU A 438 26.06 90.02 139.11
C LEU A 438 25.84 90.53 137.67
N THR A 439 26.48 91.64 137.30
CA THR A 439 26.30 92.32 136.00
C THR A 439 27.06 91.67 134.84
N GLU A 440 28.10 90.90 135.12
CA GLU A 440 28.92 90.24 134.09
C GLU A 440 28.24 88.96 133.56
N ILE A 441 27.62 88.18 134.46
CA ILE A 441 26.91 86.92 134.15
C ILE A 441 25.67 87.14 133.25
N LEU A 442 24.95 88.26 133.41
CA LEU A 442 23.75 88.54 132.61
C LEU A 442 24.05 88.89 131.15
N LYS A 443 25.23 89.43 130.84
CA LYS A 443 25.63 89.76 129.47
C LYS A 443 26.04 88.51 128.68
N GLU A 444 26.79 87.59 129.30
CA GLU A 444 27.13 86.29 128.68
C GLU A 444 25.88 85.46 128.35
N LYS A 445 24.88 85.47 129.23
CA LYS A 445 23.62 84.75 128.99
C LYS A 445 22.87 85.24 127.73
N GLN A 446 22.76 86.56 127.53
CA GLN A 446 22.06 87.13 126.37
C GLN A 446 22.81 86.95 125.04
N MET A 447 24.13 86.83 125.09
CA MET A 447 24.95 86.47 123.92
C MET A 447 24.64 85.02 123.49
N LEU A 448 24.70 84.08 124.44
CA LEU A 448 24.39 82.67 124.19
C LEU A 448 22.95 82.44 123.70
N GLU A 449 21.96 83.19 124.20
CA GLU A 449 20.57 83.09 123.73
C GLU A 449 20.40 83.51 122.26
N ARG A 450 21.17 84.51 121.78
CA ARG A 450 21.16 84.91 120.36
C ARG A 450 21.89 83.90 119.48
N ASP A 451 23.01 83.37 119.95
CA ASP A 451 23.77 82.36 119.21
C ASP A 451 22.96 81.07 119.07
N ILE A 452 22.23 80.65 120.10
CA ILE A 452 21.31 79.50 120.04
C ILE A 452 20.17 79.76 119.04
N ALA A 453 19.56 80.96 119.03
CA ALA A 453 18.49 81.28 118.09
C ALA A 453 18.98 81.26 116.63
N SER A 454 20.16 81.82 116.36
CA SER A 454 20.83 81.74 115.06
C SER A 454 21.10 80.29 114.64
N PHE A 455 21.57 79.44 115.57
CA PHE A 455 21.85 78.04 115.29
C PHE A 455 20.57 77.26 114.95
N VAL A 456 19.45 77.56 115.61
CA VAL A 456 18.15 76.93 115.35
C VAL A 456 17.62 77.29 113.96
N ASP A 457 17.77 78.55 113.53
CA ASP A 457 17.34 78.97 112.19
C ASP A 457 18.20 78.33 111.09
N ILE A 458 19.51 78.18 111.32
CA ILE A 458 20.41 77.44 110.40
C ILE A 458 20.01 75.96 110.33
N LEU A 459 19.73 75.32 111.47
CA LEU A 459 19.31 73.92 111.50
C LEU A 459 17.97 73.70 110.77
N LEU A 460 17.03 74.64 110.87
CA LEU A 460 15.77 74.60 110.12
C LEU A 460 15.99 74.76 108.61
N HIS A 461 16.86 75.67 108.21
CA HIS A 461 17.19 75.85 106.79
C HIS A 461 17.85 74.60 106.20
N VAL A 462 18.81 74.02 106.92
CA VAL A 462 19.47 72.75 106.53
C VAL A 462 18.46 71.61 106.50
N SER A 463 17.54 71.52 107.46
CA SER A 463 16.51 70.48 107.49
C SER A 463 15.55 70.57 106.29
N ASN A 464 15.14 71.78 105.90
CA ASN A 464 14.28 71.97 104.72
C ASN A 464 15.03 71.62 103.43
N GLN A 465 16.29 72.03 103.31
CA GLN A 465 17.13 71.70 102.16
C GLN A 465 17.36 70.18 102.04
N ILE A 466 17.53 69.47 103.15
CA ILE A 466 17.59 67.99 103.16
C ILE A 466 16.26 67.41 102.65
N SER A 467 15.11 67.91 103.11
CA SER A 467 13.80 67.43 102.68
C SER A 467 13.54 67.66 101.18
N GLU A 468 13.99 68.79 100.63
CA GLU A 468 13.88 69.09 99.20
C GLU A 468 14.75 68.14 98.37
N LEU A 469 16.01 67.93 98.79
CA LEU A 469 16.93 66.98 98.15
C LEU A 469 16.44 65.53 98.25
N GLU A 470 15.78 65.15 99.34
CA GLU A 470 15.16 63.83 99.50
C GLU A 470 13.97 63.66 98.55
N SER A 471 13.14 64.69 98.38
CA SER A 471 12.04 64.69 97.41
C SER A 471 12.56 64.59 95.96
N GLU A 472 13.58 65.39 95.60
CA GLU A 472 14.22 65.32 94.28
C GLU A 472 14.86 63.96 94.02
N LYS A 473 15.55 63.40 95.01
CA LYS A 473 16.12 62.04 94.93
C LYS A 473 15.02 61.01 94.68
N GLN A 474 13.88 61.12 95.36
CA GLN A 474 12.74 60.22 95.15
C GLN A 474 12.16 60.35 93.74
N HIS A 475 11.93 61.57 93.27
CA HIS A 475 11.45 61.83 91.90
C HIS A 475 12.41 61.30 90.84
N LEU A 476 13.72 61.48 91.02
CA LEU A 476 14.74 60.92 90.13
C LEU A 476 14.75 59.39 90.19
N SER A 477 14.59 58.79 91.37
CA SER A 477 14.48 57.34 91.54
C SER A 477 13.27 56.77 90.79
N ASP A 478 12.11 57.41 90.90
CA ASP A 478 10.88 56.99 90.23
C ASP A 478 10.96 57.17 88.70
N ALA A 479 11.61 58.25 88.24
CA ALA A 479 11.87 58.47 86.82
C ALA A 479 12.83 57.41 86.25
N VAL A 480 13.88 57.06 86.99
CA VAL A 480 14.82 55.98 86.61
C VAL A 480 14.11 54.63 86.58
N ALA A 481 13.28 54.32 87.58
CA ALA A 481 12.50 53.08 87.61
C ALA A 481 11.55 52.97 86.40
N SER A 482 10.85 54.05 86.07
CA SER A 482 9.95 54.12 84.91
C SER A 482 10.69 53.96 83.58
N LEU A 483 11.89 54.52 83.45
CA LEU A 483 12.74 54.35 82.26
C LEU A 483 13.28 52.91 82.17
N GLN A 484 13.67 52.31 83.29
CA GLN A 484 14.10 50.91 83.35
C GLN A 484 12.97 49.96 82.95
N GLU A 485 11.76 50.17 83.45
CA GLU A 485 10.59 49.36 83.08
C GLU A 485 10.24 49.49 81.59
N ARG A 486 10.30 50.71 81.04
CA ARG A 486 10.09 50.94 79.61
C ARG A 486 11.17 50.28 78.75
N ALA A 487 12.44 50.35 79.17
CA ALA A 487 13.53 49.68 78.48
C ALA A 487 13.42 48.15 78.56
N GLN A 488 13.03 47.60 79.72
CA GLN A 488 12.81 46.17 79.90
C GLN A 488 11.62 45.67 79.06
N SER A 489 10.49 46.36 79.10
CA SER A 489 9.31 45.99 78.29
C SER A 489 9.58 46.06 76.79
N ASN A 490 10.33 47.06 76.31
CA ASN A 490 10.75 47.14 74.92
C ASN A 490 11.69 45.98 74.54
N ASN A 491 12.68 45.66 75.38
CA ASN A 491 13.56 44.51 75.16
C ASN A 491 12.80 43.19 75.14
N VAL A 492 11.84 43.00 76.05
CA VAL A 492 10.97 41.81 76.09
C VAL A 492 10.09 41.72 74.84
N ALA A 493 9.53 42.82 74.37
CA ALA A 493 8.76 42.86 73.13
C ALA A 493 9.61 42.46 71.92
N ARG A 494 10.81 43.03 71.80
CA ARG A 494 11.75 42.70 70.71
C ARG A 494 12.21 41.24 70.75
N VAL A 495 12.46 40.68 71.94
CA VAL A 495 12.79 39.25 72.08
C VAL A 495 11.63 38.37 71.65
N ARG A 496 10.38 38.71 72.04
CA ARG A 496 9.20 37.96 71.61
C ARG A 496 9.00 38.01 70.10
N GLU A 497 9.20 39.17 69.48
CA GLU A 497 9.12 39.33 68.03
C GLU A 497 10.15 38.44 67.32
N VAL A 498 11.42 38.50 67.75
CA VAL A 498 12.48 37.63 67.22
C VAL A 498 12.18 36.14 67.46
N GLU A 499 11.63 35.75 68.62
CA GLU A 499 11.21 34.37 68.87
C GLU A 499 10.08 33.93 67.93
N THR A 500 9.11 34.80 67.66
CA THR A 500 8.03 34.48 66.70
C THR A 500 8.55 34.37 65.28
N GLU A 501 9.43 35.27 64.85
CA GLU A 501 10.07 35.20 63.54
C GLU A 501 10.92 33.93 63.41
N ASN A 502 11.68 33.57 64.46
CA ASN A 502 12.52 32.38 64.46
C ASN A 502 11.67 31.09 64.39
N ARG A 503 10.53 31.04 65.10
CA ARG A 503 9.57 29.92 64.97
C ARG A 503 9.02 29.81 63.55
N LEU A 504 8.65 30.94 62.94
CA LEU A 504 8.16 30.97 61.55
C LEU A 504 9.25 30.53 60.56
N LEU A 505 10.50 30.97 60.75
CA LEU A 505 11.63 30.54 59.94
C LEU A 505 11.88 29.04 60.06
N HIS A 506 11.85 28.48 61.27
CA HIS A 506 11.98 27.04 61.47
C HIS A 506 10.86 26.27 60.79
N GLN A 507 9.61 26.74 60.90
CA GLN A 507 8.47 26.14 60.21
C GLN A 507 8.64 26.20 58.69
N ASN A 508 9.07 27.34 58.14
CA ASN A 508 9.34 27.49 56.71
C ASN A 508 10.49 26.58 56.25
N ILE A 509 11.54 26.40 57.07
CA ILE A 509 12.64 25.47 56.77
C ILE A 509 12.14 24.03 56.78
N THR A 510 11.29 23.63 57.73
CA THR A 510 10.73 22.26 57.75
C THR A 510 9.79 22.01 56.58
N ASP A 511 8.97 22.99 56.21
CA ASP A 511 8.03 22.88 55.09
C ASP A 511 8.77 22.83 53.76
N THR A 512 9.79 23.67 53.57
CA THR A 512 10.64 23.63 52.37
C THR A 512 11.47 22.35 52.31
N SER A 513 11.97 21.85 53.43
CA SER A 513 12.72 20.58 53.49
C SER A 513 11.83 19.38 53.16
N SER A 514 10.60 19.33 53.69
CA SER A 514 9.65 18.26 53.37
C SER A 514 9.18 18.30 51.91
N ARG A 515 8.99 19.50 51.35
CA ARG A 515 8.70 19.70 49.93
C ARG A 515 9.87 19.30 49.03
N LEU A 516 11.10 19.57 49.46
CA LEU A 516 12.30 19.15 48.74
C LEU A 516 12.42 17.62 48.74
N ALA A 517 12.24 16.98 49.90
CA ALA A 517 12.25 15.52 50.00
C ALA A 517 11.16 14.86 49.13
N SER A 518 9.96 15.43 49.08
CA SER A 518 8.89 14.90 48.21
C SER A 518 9.23 15.06 46.73
N LEU A 519 9.78 16.21 46.31
CA LEU A 519 10.25 16.42 44.94
C LEU A 519 11.41 15.49 44.55
N GLU A 520 12.34 15.22 45.47
CA GLU A 520 13.42 14.26 45.25
C GLU A 520 12.90 12.83 45.04
N THR A 521 11.89 12.41 45.82
CA THR A 521 11.25 11.10 45.62
C THR A 521 10.51 11.03 44.29
N GLN A 522 9.81 12.10 43.88
CA GLN A 522 9.14 12.17 42.59
C GLN A 522 10.13 12.14 41.43
N LEU A 523 11.25 12.86 41.53
CA LEU A 523 12.32 12.84 40.53
C LEU A 523 12.92 11.43 40.40
N LYS A 524 13.14 10.73 41.52
CA LYS A 524 13.65 9.36 41.50
C LYS A 524 12.67 8.40 40.82
N GLN A 525 11.37 8.51 41.13
CA GLN A 525 10.33 7.70 40.49
C GLN A 525 10.25 7.98 38.98
N ALA A 526 10.26 9.25 38.57
CA ALA A 526 10.24 9.64 37.16
C ALA A 526 11.48 9.11 36.40
N ASN A 527 12.66 9.14 37.02
CA ASN A 527 13.87 8.54 36.44
C ASN A 527 13.76 7.03 36.30
N GLU A 528 13.26 6.32 37.32
CA GLU A 528 13.03 4.87 37.22
C GLU A 528 12.02 4.51 36.12
N GLU A 529 10.96 5.31 35.94
CA GLU A 529 10.01 5.15 34.84
C GLU A 529 10.65 5.42 33.47
N SER A 530 11.49 6.47 33.36
CA SER A 530 12.24 6.77 32.14
C SER A 530 13.18 5.63 31.74
N GLU A 531 13.91 5.05 32.70
CA GLU A 531 14.77 3.89 32.46
C GLU A 531 13.95 2.67 32.00
N ARG A 532 12.82 2.36 32.65
CA ARG A 532 11.93 1.27 32.22
C ARG A 532 11.37 1.47 30.81
N LEU A 533 11.02 2.70 30.46
CA LEU A 533 10.58 3.05 29.10
C LEU A 533 11.72 2.89 28.10
N ARG A 534 12.95 3.27 28.45
CA ARG A 534 14.13 3.09 27.60
C ARG A 534 14.45 1.61 27.37
N GLU A 535 14.39 0.78 28.40
CA GLU A 535 14.55 -0.68 28.28
C GLU A 535 13.45 -1.31 27.41
N ARG A 536 12.21 -0.84 27.55
CA ARG A 536 11.10 -1.31 26.72
C ARG A 536 11.28 -0.89 25.25
N ALA A 537 11.74 0.34 25.00
CA ALA A 537 12.07 0.81 23.66
C ALA A 537 13.19 -0.04 23.04
N GLY A 538 14.28 -0.30 23.77
CA GLY A 538 15.37 -1.17 23.29
C GLY A 538 14.89 -2.57 22.92
N ARG A 539 14.03 -3.18 23.75
CA ARG A 539 13.42 -4.50 23.43
C ARG A 539 12.50 -4.44 22.20
N CYS A 540 11.73 -3.38 22.01
CA CYS A 540 10.93 -3.21 20.80
C CYS A 540 11.81 -3.13 19.55
N GLU A 541 12.90 -2.34 19.60
CA GLU A 541 13.82 -2.25 18.47
C GLU A 541 14.51 -3.60 18.16
N GLU A 542 14.83 -4.42 19.17
CA GLU A 542 15.36 -5.76 18.97
C GLU A 542 14.35 -6.67 18.25
N VAL A 543 13.10 -6.67 18.70
CA VAL A 543 12.01 -7.44 18.05
C VAL A 543 11.77 -6.98 16.62
N GLU A 544 11.82 -5.67 16.35
CA GLU A 544 11.70 -5.12 14.99
C GLU A 544 12.84 -5.59 14.08
N ARG A 545 14.09 -5.60 14.59
CA ARG A 545 15.24 -6.12 13.84
C ARG A 545 15.10 -7.61 13.54
N GLU A 546 14.62 -8.40 14.49
CA GLU A 546 14.36 -9.83 14.28
C GLU A 546 13.23 -10.08 13.27
N ALA A 547 12.13 -9.32 13.37
CA ALA A 547 11.02 -9.38 12.43
C ALA A 547 11.49 -9.05 10.99
N ALA A 548 12.21 -7.95 10.81
CA ALA A 548 12.76 -7.55 9.51
C ALA A 548 13.73 -8.61 8.95
N ARG A 549 14.53 -9.25 9.81
CA ARG A 549 15.43 -10.34 9.39
C ARG A 549 14.66 -11.58 8.94
N LEU A 550 13.59 -11.94 9.65
CA LEU A 550 12.73 -13.08 9.30
C LEU A 550 11.96 -12.81 7.99
N GLU A 551 11.39 -11.61 7.83
CA GLU A 551 10.72 -11.18 6.59
C GLU A 551 11.68 -11.20 5.40
N ARG A 552 12.89 -10.68 5.56
CA ARG A 552 13.90 -10.75 4.50
C ARG A 552 14.21 -12.19 4.11
N LYS A 553 14.36 -13.09 5.08
CA LYS A 553 14.65 -14.51 4.82
C LYS A 553 13.48 -15.23 4.13
N THR A 554 12.23 -14.90 4.48
CA THR A 554 11.06 -15.48 3.79
C THR A 554 10.92 -14.95 2.37
N LEU A 555 11.15 -13.65 2.16
CA LEU A 555 11.17 -13.03 0.84
C LEU A 555 12.28 -13.61 -0.05
N GLU A 556 13.51 -13.76 0.47
CA GLU A 556 14.63 -14.37 -0.27
C GLU A 556 14.29 -15.81 -0.71
N LYS A 557 13.65 -16.60 0.15
CA LYS A 557 13.18 -17.95 -0.22
C LYS A 557 12.10 -17.90 -1.31
N GLN A 558 11.13 -17.00 -1.20
CA GLN A 558 10.07 -16.85 -2.21
C GLN A 558 10.63 -16.40 -3.56
N VAL A 559 11.55 -15.43 -3.57
CA VAL A 559 12.24 -14.97 -4.79
C VAL A 559 12.98 -16.13 -5.43
N SER A 560 13.79 -16.88 -4.68
CA SER A 560 14.52 -18.04 -5.23
C SER A 560 13.60 -19.12 -5.81
N SER A 561 12.45 -19.38 -5.17
CA SER A 561 11.46 -20.34 -5.67
C SER A 561 10.78 -19.84 -6.95
N LEU A 562 10.45 -18.55 -7.02
CA LEU A 562 9.85 -17.95 -8.22
C LEU A 562 10.85 -17.89 -9.37
N GLU A 563 12.12 -17.61 -9.10
CA GLU A 563 13.18 -17.65 -10.12
C GLU A 563 13.33 -19.06 -10.71
N GLN A 564 13.33 -20.10 -9.88
CA GLN A 564 13.36 -21.50 -10.34
C GLN A 564 12.15 -21.84 -11.21
N GLU A 565 10.95 -21.41 -10.80
CA GLU A 565 9.71 -21.61 -11.55
C GLU A 565 9.74 -20.90 -12.91
N VAL A 566 10.22 -19.65 -12.94
CA VAL A 566 10.40 -18.89 -14.19
C VAL A 566 11.38 -19.57 -15.11
N HIS A 567 12.50 -20.09 -14.59
CA HIS A 567 13.46 -20.86 -15.37
C HIS A 567 12.91 -22.18 -15.91
N ARG A 568 12.01 -22.84 -15.16
CA ARG A 568 11.33 -24.05 -15.63
C ARG A 568 10.35 -23.73 -16.75
N LEU A 569 9.49 -22.74 -16.54
CA LEU A 569 8.50 -22.31 -17.53
C LEU A 569 9.16 -21.81 -18.83
N LYS A 570 10.29 -21.09 -18.74
CA LYS A 570 11.06 -20.69 -19.94
C LYS A 570 11.51 -21.90 -20.76
N ARG A 571 12.04 -22.93 -20.11
CA ARG A 571 12.44 -24.19 -20.78
C ARG A 571 11.24 -24.88 -21.44
N GLU A 572 10.14 -25.03 -20.71
CA GLU A 572 8.90 -25.60 -21.25
C GLU A 572 8.38 -24.80 -22.47
N THR A 573 8.45 -23.46 -22.43
CA THR A 573 8.04 -22.63 -23.58
C THR A 573 8.96 -22.81 -24.79
N GLU A 574 10.26 -22.93 -24.58
CA GLU A 574 11.24 -23.16 -25.66
C GLU A 574 11.06 -24.56 -26.28
N GLU A 575 10.77 -25.57 -25.46
CA GLU A 575 10.46 -26.93 -25.93
C GLU A 575 9.17 -26.96 -26.76
N ASN A 576 8.09 -26.38 -26.23
CA ASN A 576 6.83 -26.24 -26.95
C ASN A 576 6.99 -25.49 -28.29
N GLN A 577 7.83 -24.45 -28.32
CA GLN A 577 8.11 -23.70 -29.54
C GLN A 577 8.86 -24.56 -30.57
N LYS A 578 9.79 -25.41 -30.13
CA LYS A 578 10.49 -26.37 -31.01
C LYS A 578 9.54 -27.46 -31.53
N GLU A 579 8.63 -27.95 -30.70
CA GLU A 579 7.60 -28.90 -31.12
C GLU A 579 6.65 -28.30 -32.15
N LEU A 580 6.20 -27.07 -31.95
CA LEU A 580 5.36 -26.35 -32.91
C LEU A 580 6.07 -26.23 -34.27
N GLN A 581 7.35 -25.85 -34.28
CA GLN A 581 8.13 -25.79 -35.53
C GLN A 581 8.32 -27.15 -36.20
N ARG A 582 8.32 -28.26 -35.43
CA ARG A 582 8.36 -29.62 -36.00
C ARG A 582 7.02 -29.99 -36.62
N LEU A 583 5.92 -29.67 -35.96
CA LEU A 583 4.57 -29.89 -36.47
C LEU A 583 4.34 -29.10 -37.76
N ASP A 584 4.72 -27.82 -37.82
CA ASP A 584 4.62 -27.00 -39.04
C ASP A 584 5.35 -27.65 -40.23
N LYS A 585 6.54 -28.25 -39.98
CA LYS A 585 7.29 -28.97 -41.03
C LYS A 585 6.58 -30.24 -41.46
N GLN A 586 6.07 -31.02 -40.52
CA GLN A 586 5.30 -32.24 -40.82
C GLN A 586 4.01 -31.93 -41.58
N GLU A 587 3.32 -30.83 -41.24
CA GLU A 587 2.15 -30.38 -41.99
C GLU A 587 2.51 -29.98 -43.42
N ALA A 588 3.63 -29.29 -43.63
CA ALA A 588 4.12 -28.97 -44.96
C ALA A 588 4.47 -30.23 -45.78
N GLU A 589 5.14 -31.21 -45.17
CA GLU A 589 5.47 -32.50 -45.79
C GLU A 589 4.20 -33.29 -46.14
N ASN A 590 3.23 -33.38 -45.22
CA ASN A 590 1.93 -33.98 -45.50
C ASN A 590 1.18 -33.25 -46.63
N GLY A 591 1.30 -31.92 -46.69
CA GLY A 591 0.77 -31.09 -47.78
C GLY A 591 1.41 -31.41 -49.14
N LEU A 592 2.68 -31.82 -49.17
CA LEU A 592 3.35 -32.28 -50.40
C LEU A 592 2.92 -33.70 -50.77
N LEU A 593 2.94 -34.63 -49.80
CA LEU A 593 2.52 -36.02 -50.02
C LEU A 593 1.06 -36.12 -50.48
N THR A 594 0.18 -35.26 -49.98
CA THR A 594 -1.23 -35.21 -50.44
C THR A 594 -1.34 -34.74 -51.89
N LYS A 595 -0.51 -33.78 -52.32
CA LYS A 595 -0.44 -33.36 -53.73
C LYS A 595 0.10 -34.48 -54.61
N GLU A 596 1.19 -35.13 -54.21
CA GLU A 596 1.75 -36.27 -54.95
C GLU A 596 0.75 -37.43 -55.06
N ASN A 597 0.04 -37.75 -53.98
CA ASN A 597 -1.04 -38.74 -54.00
C ASN A 597 -2.15 -38.37 -54.98
N LEU A 598 -2.52 -37.08 -55.06
CA LEU A 598 -3.51 -36.61 -56.02
C LEU A 598 -3.00 -36.78 -57.46
N ASP A 599 -1.76 -36.39 -57.72
CA ASP A 599 -1.13 -36.52 -59.05
C ASP A 599 -0.99 -37.98 -59.49
N LEU A 600 -0.62 -38.87 -58.57
CA LEU A 600 -0.57 -40.31 -58.80
C LEU A 600 -1.97 -40.89 -59.08
N ARG A 601 -3.01 -40.46 -58.34
CA ARG A 601 -4.39 -40.86 -58.61
C ARG A 601 -4.86 -40.41 -59.99
N CYS A 602 -4.56 -39.16 -60.39
CA CYS A 602 -4.85 -38.66 -61.73
C CYS A 602 -4.11 -39.48 -62.80
N SER A 603 -2.84 -39.82 -62.56
CA SER A 603 -2.04 -40.64 -63.47
C SER A 603 -2.59 -42.06 -63.60
N LEU A 604 -3.02 -42.69 -62.49
CA LEU A 604 -3.66 -44.00 -62.49
C LEU A 604 -4.99 -43.98 -63.25
N GLU A 605 -5.79 -42.92 -63.10
CA GLU A 605 -7.05 -42.80 -63.85
C GLU A 605 -6.79 -42.64 -65.35
N ASN A 606 -5.74 -41.91 -65.74
CA ASN A 606 -5.28 -41.85 -67.13
C ASN A 606 -4.86 -43.24 -67.66
N VAL A 607 -4.10 -44.02 -66.87
CA VAL A 607 -3.74 -45.39 -67.26
C VAL A 607 -4.98 -46.27 -67.37
N ARG A 608 -5.92 -46.19 -66.43
CA ARG A 608 -7.20 -46.94 -66.49
C ARG A 608 -8.00 -46.60 -67.74
N SER A 609 -8.15 -45.32 -68.07
CA SER A 609 -8.85 -44.90 -69.29
C SER A 609 -8.13 -45.40 -70.55
N SER A 610 -6.80 -45.37 -70.58
CA SER A 610 -6.02 -45.94 -71.69
C SER A 610 -6.16 -47.46 -71.80
N SER A 611 -6.20 -48.17 -70.67
CA SER A 611 -6.41 -49.62 -70.62
C SER A 611 -7.83 -50.00 -71.07
N ALA A 612 -8.84 -49.21 -70.70
CA ALA A 612 -10.21 -49.41 -71.18
C ALA A 612 -10.29 -49.23 -72.70
N ARG A 613 -9.62 -48.20 -73.25
CA ARG A 613 -9.53 -47.97 -74.69
C ARG A 613 -8.76 -49.08 -75.42
N LEU A 614 -7.72 -49.64 -74.79
CA LEU A 614 -7.00 -50.79 -75.35
C LEU A 614 -7.92 -52.03 -75.41
N ALA A 615 -8.71 -52.27 -74.38
CA ALA A 615 -9.67 -53.38 -74.35
C ALA A 615 -10.74 -53.24 -75.46
N THR A 616 -11.27 -52.03 -75.70
CA THR A 616 -12.21 -51.80 -76.81
C THR A 616 -11.55 -52.04 -78.16
N LEU A 617 -10.33 -51.52 -78.37
CA LEU A 617 -9.56 -51.75 -79.60
C LEU A 617 -9.25 -53.24 -79.83
N GLN A 618 -8.99 -54.02 -78.77
CA GLN A 618 -8.77 -55.46 -78.88
C GLN A 618 -10.04 -56.21 -79.32
N GLU A 619 -11.22 -55.79 -78.86
CA GLU A 619 -12.48 -56.41 -79.31
C GLU A 619 -12.80 -56.03 -80.76
N GLU A 620 -12.61 -54.76 -81.15
CA GLU A 620 -12.73 -54.32 -82.56
C GLU A 620 -11.79 -55.11 -83.48
N HIS A 621 -10.55 -55.36 -83.04
CA HIS A 621 -9.60 -56.19 -83.77
C HIS A 621 -10.06 -57.65 -83.88
N LYS A 622 -10.59 -58.24 -82.81
CA LYS A 622 -11.16 -59.60 -82.85
C LYS A 622 -12.38 -59.68 -83.77
N GLU A 623 -13.24 -58.68 -83.76
CA GLU A 623 -14.40 -58.60 -84.65
C GLU A 623 -13.96 -58.50 -86.11
N SER A 624 -13.01 -57.60 -86.43
CA SER A 624 -12.38 -57.54 -87.75
C SER A 624 -11.72 -58.87 -88.17
N GLN A 625 -11.10 -59.59 -87.22
CA GLN A 625 -10.57 -60.94 -87.47
C GLN A 625 -11.66 -61.98 -87.75
N ARG A 626 -12.80 -61.92 -87.06
CA ARG A 626 -13.95 -62.80 -87.32
C ARG A 626 -14.55 -62.50 -88.70
N GLU A 627 -14.72 -61.23 -89.04
CA GLU A 627 -15.22 -60.80 -90.35
C GLU A 627 -14.30 -61.26 -91.48
N THR A 628 -12.99 -61.08 -91.34
CA THR A 628 -12.02 -61.57 -92.35
C THR A 628 -12.04 -63.09 -92.49
N GLN A 629 -12.16 -63.85 -91.40
CA GLN A 629 -12.33 -65.31 -91.46
C GLN A 629 -13.65 -65.71 -92.13
N GLU A 630 -14.74 -65.00 -91.85
CA GLU A 630 -16.04 -65.27 -92.47
C GLU A 630 -16.00 -64.96 -93.98
N LEU A 631 -15.39 -63.85 -94.38
CA LEU A 631 -15.15 -63.52 -95.78
C LEU A 631 -14.27 -64.56 -96.46
N GLN A 632 -13.22 -65.06 -95.81
CA GLN A 632 -12.40 -66.16 -96.33
C GLN A 632 -13.24 -67.43 -96.55
N ARG A 633 -14.09 -67.83 -95.59
CA ARG A 633 -14.99 -68.98 -95.76
C ARG A 633 -15.97 -68.78 -96.91
N ARG A 634 -16.59 -67.60 -97.03
CA ARG A 634 -17.48 -67.26 -98.15
C ARG A 634 -16.76 -67.29 -99.50
N LEU A 635 -15.51 -66.84 -99.55
CA LEU A 635 -14.66 -66.95 -100.75
C LEU A 635 -14.34 -68.41 -101.08
N GLU A 636 -14.15 -69.26 -100.08
CA GLU A 636 -13.88 -70.68 -100.28
C GLU A 636 -15.13 -71.43 -100.78
N THR A 637 -16.30 -71.19 -100.19
CA THR A 637 -17.57 -71.79 -100.66
C THR A 637 -17.91 -71.35 -102.08
N THR A 638 -17.76 -70.06 -102.40
CA THR A 638 -17.99 -69.58 -103.79
C THR A 638 -16.98 -70.16 -104.77
N ARG A 639 -15.74 -70.40 -104.34
CA ARG A 639 -14.73 -71.12 -105.15
C ARG A 639 -15.11 -72.57 -105.38
N GLU A 640 -15.63 -73.27 -104.37
CA GLU A 640 -16.14 -74.65 -104.50
C GLU A 640 -17.37 -74.71 -105.41
N GLU A 641 -18.32 -73.78 -105.25
CA GLU A 641 -19.49 -73.65 -106.12
C GLU A 641 -19.07 -73.40 -107.57
N ALA A 642 -18.16 -72.46 -107.81
CA ALA A 642 -17.62 -72.18 -109.15
C ALA A 642 -16.90 -73.41 -109.74
N GLN A 643 -16.17 -74.19 -108.94
CA GLN A 643 -15.59 -75.46 -109.38
C GLN A 643 -16.67 -76.51 -109.69
N GLY A 644 -17.74 -76.58 -108.89
CA GLY A 644 -18.89 -77.44 -109.12
C GLY A 644 -19.62 -77.09 -110.42
N GLU A 645 -19.85 -75.81 -110.67
CA GLU A 645 -20.41 -75.29 -111.92
C GLU A 645 -19.50 -75.59 -113.10
N LYS A 646 -18.19 -75.39 -112.97
CA LYS A 646 -17.21 -75.75 -114.01
C LYS A 646 -17.31 -77.24 -114.38
N LYS A 647 -17.35 -78.15 -113.40
CA LYS A 647 -17.53 -79.58 -113.64
C LYS A 647 -18.89 -79.92 -114.28
N ARG A 648 -19.95 -79.19 -113.93
CA ARG A 648 -21.27 -79.33 -114.57
C ARG A 648 -21.23 -78.87 -116.02
N ALA A 649 -20.58 -77.73 -116.30
CA ALA A 649 -20.37 -77.24 -117.65
C ALA A 649 -19.57 -78.25 -118.49
N GLU A 650 -18.46 -78.79 -117.98
CA GLU A 650 -17.67 -79.84 -118.64
C GLU A 650 -18.50 -81.10 -118.96
N ARG A 651 -19.39 -81.53 -118.04
CA ARG A 651 -20.32 -82.64 -118.29
C ARG A 651 -21.36 -82.33 -119.36
N LEU A 652 -21.90 -81.11 -119.37
CA LEU A 652 -22.85 -80.66 -120.39
C LEU A 652 -22.18 -80.58 -121.76
N GLU A 653 -20.93 -80.10 -121.84
CA GLU A 653 -20.14 -80.09 -123.08
C GLU A 653 -19.94 -81.50 -123.63
N LEU A 654 -19.58 -82.48 -122.78
CA LEU A 654 -19.47 -83.89 -123.17
C LEU A 654 -20.80 -84.47 -123.66
N ASN A 655 -21.90 -84.15 -122.99
CA ASN A 655 -23.24 -84.59 -123.41
C ASN A 655 -23.66 -83.97 -124.76
N VAL A 656 -23.40 -82.68 -124.96
CA VAL A 656 -23.66 -82.00 -126.25
C VAL A 656 -22.81 -82.63 -127.36
N ALA A 657 -21.54 -82.97 -127.08
CA ALA A 657 -20.69 -83.68 -128.04
C ALA A 657 -21.24 -85.07 -128.38
N ALA A 658 -21.71 -85.84 -127.38
CA ALA A 658 -22.31 -87.15 -127.59
C ALA A 658 -23.62 -87.08 -128.41
N LEU A 659 -24.52 -86.15 -128.07
CA LEU A 659 -25.76 -85.90 -128.82
C LEU A 659 -25.48 -85.45 -130.25
N ASN A 660 -24.45 -84.63 -130.48
CA ASN A 660 -24.04 -84.26 -131.84
C ASN A 660 -23.53 -85.47 -132.65
N GLN A 661 -22.80 -86.39 -132.04
CA GLN A 661 -22.40 -87.65 -132.69
C GLN A 661 -23.60 -88.53 -133.03
N GLU A 662 -24.58 -88.62 -132.13
CA GLU A 662 -25.82 -89.38 -132.35
C GLU A 662 -26.68 -88.76 -133.46
N LYS A 663 -26.84 -87.43 -133.45
CA LYS A 663 -27.49 -86.68 -134.52
C LYS A 663 -26.85 -86.99 -135.89
N HIS A 664 -25.53 -86.96 -135.99
CA HIS A 664 -24.84 -87.31 -137.25
C HIS A 664 -25.00 -88.77 -137.66
N ARG A 665 -25.18 -89.71 -136.72
CA ARG A 665 -25.49 -91.11 -137.06
C ARG A 665 -26.91 -91.23 -137.63
N LEU A 666 -27.88 -90.62 -136.98
CA LEU A 666 -29.28 -90.60 -137.43
C LEU A 666 -29.42 -89.90 -138.79
N GLU A 667 -28.73 -88.78 -139.01
CA GLU A 667 -28.70 -88.11 -140.32
C GLU A 667 -28.18 -89.03 -141.44
N LYS A 668 -27.17 -89.87 -141.16
CA LYS A 668 -26.65 -90.86 -142.12
C LYS A 668 -27.62 -92.03 -142.35
N GLU A 669 -28.30 -92.52 -141.32
CA GLU A 669 -29.32 -93.58 -141.45
C GLU A 669 -30.54 -93.08 -142.24
N VAL A 670 -31.00 -91.86 -141.96
CA VAL A 670 -32.11 -91.24 -142.70
C VAL A 670 -31.74 -91.07 -144.17
N GLN A 671 -30.50 -90.69 -144.47
CA GLN A 671 -30.04 -90.55 -145.86
C GLN A 671 -30.03 -91.91 -146.59
N ARG A 672 -29.53 -92.99 -145.95
CA ARG A 672 -29.59 -94.35 -146.53
C ARG A 672 -31.02 -94.84 -146.73
N SER A 673 -31.91 -94.62 -145.76
CA SER A 673 -33.31 -95.05 -145.88
C SER A 673 -34.06 -94.28 -146.98
N LYS A 674 -33.71 -93.02 -147.24
CA LYS A 674 -34.22 -92.27 -148.40
C LYS A 674 -33.76 -92.89 -149.72
N GLU A 675 -32.47 -93.20 -149.84
CA GLU A 675 -31.89 -93.82 -151.04
C GLU A 675 -32.51 -95.20 -151.32
N GLU A 676 -32.68 -96.04 -150.30
CA GLU A 676 -33.35 -97.35 -150.41
C GLU A 676 -34.83 -97.23 -150.79
N ARG A 677 -35.56 -96.24 -150.26
CA ARG A 677 -36.96 -96.00 -150.64
C ARG A 677 -37.11 -95.59 -152.10
N GLU A 678 -36.22 -94.72 -152.59
CA GLU A 678 -36.21 -94.30 -153.99
C GLU A 678 -35.87 -95.46 -154.94
N GLU A 679 -35.10 -96.45 -154.48
CA GLU A 679 -34.78 -97.66 -155.24
C GLU A 679 -35.97 -98.64 -155.29
N VAL A 680 -36.63 -98.89 -154.16
CA VAL A 680 -37.83 -99.73 -154.09
C VAL A 680 -39.01 -99.15 -154.88
N GLU A 681 -39.17 -97.82 -154.93
CA GLU A 681 -40.20 -97.20 -155.78
C GLU A 681 -39.96 -97.44 -157.27
N ARG A 682 -38.69 -97.48 -157.72
CA ARG A 682 -38.37 -97.81 -159.12
C ARG A 682 -38.69 -99.27 -159.43
N GLU A 683 -38.34 -100.20 -158.54
CA GLU A 683 -38.64 -101.63 -158.72
C GLU A 683 -40.15 -101.91 -158.74
N LYS A 684 -40.92 -101.22 -157.89
CA LYS A 684 -42.39 -101.37 -157.86
C LYS A 684 -43.05 -100.94 -159.17
N GLN A 685 -42.54 -99.89 -159.83
CA GLN A 685 -43.05 -99.44 -161.12
C GLN A 685 -42.76 -100.46 -162.24
N GLU A 686 -41.62 -101.16 -162.20
CA GLU A 686 -41.31 -102.23 -163.17
C GLU A 686 -42.17 -103.48 -162.96
N VAL A 687 -42.42 -103.87 -161.70
CA VAL A 687 -43.26 -105.04 -161.39
C VAL A 687 -44.71 -104.81 -161.79
N GLN A 688 -45.25 -103.60 -161.59
CA GLN A 688 -46.61 -103.27 -162.03
C GLN A 688 -46.78 -103.37 -163.55
N ALA A 689 -45.76 -103.00 -164.33
CA ALA A 689 -45.80 -103.16 -165.79
C ALA A 689 -45.86 -104.64 -166.21
N ARG A 690 -45.16 -105.53 -165.49
CA ARG A 690 -45.16 -106.98 -165.75
C ARG A 690 -46.45 -107.67 -165.31
N GLU A 691 -47.09 -107.20 -164.24
CA GLU A 691 -48.34 -107.78 -163.74
C GLU A 691 -49.54 -107.54 -164.67
N GLU A 692 -49.56 -106.41 -165.39
CA GLU A 692 -50.59 -106.12 -166.40
C GLU A 692 -50.44 -106.93 -167.69
N GLU A 693 -49.24 -107.44 -167.97
CA GLU A 693 -48.96 -108.30 -169.12
C GLU A 693 -49.46 -109.73 -168.84
N VAL A 694 -49.16 -110.27 -167.65
CA VAL A 694 -49.60 -111.61 -167.22
C VAL A 694 -51.12 -111.69 -167.01
N LYS A 695 -51.78 -110.61 -166.59
CA LYS A 695 -53.26 -110.58 -166.47
C LYS A 695 -53.97 -110.80 -167.81
N ARG A 696 -53.38 -110.37 -168.93
CA ARG A 696 -53.96 -110.61 -170.27
C ARG A 696 -53.80 -112.06 -170.70
N GLU A 697 -52.67 -112.70 -170.38
CA GLU A 697 -52.44 -114.12 -170.69
C GLU A 697 -53.32 -115.08 -169.85
N VAL A 698 -53.70 -114.69 -168.63
CA VAL A 698 -54.58 -115.50 -167.77
C VAL A 698 -56.06 -115.41 -168.18
N GLU A 699 -56.50 -114.34 -168.84
CA GLU A 699 -57.88 -114.28 -169.37
C GLU A 699 -58.05 -115.18 -170.60
N GLU A 700 -57.05 -115.29 -171.48
CA GLU A 700 -57.10 -116.23 -172.61
C GLU A 700 -57.16 -117.70 -172.16
N LEU A 701 -56.48 -118.05 -171.06
CA LEU A 701 -56.48 -119.41 -170.52
C LEU A 701 -57.74 -119.79 -169.72
N LYS A 702 -58.59 -118.83 -169.35
CA LYS A 702 -59.85 -119.11 -168.65
C LYS A 702 -61.02 -119.44 -169.57
N GLU A 703 -60.97 -119.02 -170.84
CA GLU A 703 -62.02 -119.39 -171.79
C GLU A 703 -61.86 -120.84 -172.29
N ASP A 704 -60.63 -121.35 -172.38
CA ASP A 704 -60.37 -122.75 -172.81
C ASP A 704 -60.73 -123.81 -171.76
N PHE A 705 -60.87 -123.45 -170.49
CA PHE A 705 -61.12 -124.43 -169.42
C PHE A 705 -62.60 -124.82 -169.25
N ASN A 706 -63.54 -124.06 -169.82
CA ASN A 706 -64.97 -124.39 -169.68
C ASN A 706 -65.52 -125.30 -170.80
N LEU A 707 -64.67 -126.00 -171.55
CA LEU A 707 -65.06 -126.89 -172.65
C LEU A 707 -64.70 -128.39 -172.49
N SER A 708 -64.25 -128.90 -171.33
CA SER A 708 -64.08 -130.37 -171.16
C SER A 708 -64.03 -130.92 -169.71
N GLU A 709 -65.21 -131.08 -169.08
CA GLU A 709 -65.65 -132.19 -168.17
C GLU A 709 -67.12 -131.84 -167.78
N PHE A 710 -68.24 -132.44 -168.21
CA PHE A 710 -68.58 -133.60 -169.07
C PHE A 710 -67.85 -133.61 -170.43
N LEU A 711 -67.05 -134.61 -170.81
CA LEU A 711 -66.73 -135.90 -170.19
C LEU A 711 -65.43 -135.86 -169.38
#